data_AF-A0A932X4T1-F1
#
_entry.id   AF-A0A932X4T1-F1
#
_cell.length_a   1.000
_cell.length_b   1.000
_cell.length_c   1.000
_cell.angle_alpha   90.00
_cell.angle_beta   90.00
_cell.angle_gamma   90.00
#
_symmetry.space_group_name_H-M   'P 1'
#
loop_
_entity.id
_entity.type
_entity.pdbx_description
1 polymer ?
#
loop_
_entity_poly.entity_id
_entity_poly.type
_entity_poly.pdbx_seq_one_letter_code
_entity_poly.pdbx_strand_id
1 'polypeptide(L)'
;MMKTQMSWFGVIPAAATLITAFATPTGAQDAQQSRSPFQEAYDAAKRNYTGGYSPGPPVQFEALDFPAAREGFRRALGLAATDAEKAEAVLGMGRAFLSDVNAIDDAAARGDVRADYARALALKAISPEQRADAHLGTAETYLGDRSYGAAREVCARAREASGEPALAARAQMLLARCYLQERNYSEAQKEFRKLLEMEGLERQMKWEAEALLGAIPLVPLIRTDHPRLFFNAETWPAVKERALTAERALFDQMKARVDALSIDDTRAGNFGVQAMEAAFVYRVTGDRSVLEKVRRMLRATVDAFLENRPEDSRAYPRVAWAAALDWVWNDLPTPERESLADAMTHYAAIRIAEGKVHVRGQITAWPHYYVGSMFAYAGIVLLDPAADDVAYARAVQVLAFGLKHHQERFSYLIGASGDDGVWQTNIEYDLTEVPNAVWGFLYAWQPATGLEMPKEWSIVGVSPNMALRMMIGMGPKYYKHFNYGGHSNGAWGWGQVYSSALYAHLGHYVNLFGQSHPEEAAIAQYLRQRMVETGAGPSEGVYPVFQFLMTGSEQAPAPVLPPGLPVARYFGSIGLVLMSSGFGPDDTYALFSQGGGASLAAPQGRRLCDYDATHFTIYKKGFLALDTGVRFALPHSPNYRHQTVAHNAVLIHMPGEQFPRTVTGPAIANTGGQNRYPVDAVPLAFETERLFAYTAVDATPVYNEAKCARMVRQFLFLPPDHFVVFDRVVSTKAEYPKTWLLHTANEPMIAGREFRSDQDQGRLFCRTLYPLDAVLEKIGGPGKEFWADGRNWPITDAFQEPGVGNWWKRFGHGETEPVEAMGRWRVEVKPGAARAEDCFLHLIQASDQTVEKMVESRTSETADQVQLAFAVGARSYAISLN
;
A
#
# COMPACT_ATOMS: atom_id res chain seq x y z
N MET A 1 34.59 -6.95 0.59
CA MET A 1 33.53 -6.01 0.98
C MET A 1 32.40 -5.86 -0.04
N MET A 2 32.58 -6.11 -1.36
CA MET A 2 31.48 -6.08 -2.35
C MET A 2 30.52 -7.30 -2.33
N LYS A 3 30.94 -8.48 -1.83
CA LYS A 3 30.06 -9.68 -1.80
C LYS A 3 28.93 -9.60 -0.75
N THR A 4 29.04 -8.75 0.25
CA THR A 4 28.05 -8.59 1.34
C THR A 4 26.88 -7.67 0.98
N GLN A 5 27.02 -6.78 -0.01
CA GLN A 5 25.88 -5.98 -0.52
C GLN A 5 24.88 -6.84 -1.29
N MET A 6 25.35 -7.88 -2.00
CA MET A 6 24.47 -8.78 -2.75
C MET A 6 23.77 -9.85 -1.89
N SER A 7 24.21 -10.12 -0.66
CA SER A 7 23.66 -11.25 0.13
C SER A 7 22.38 -10.93 0.90
N TRP A 8 21.92 -9.68 0.98
CA TRP A 8 20.60 -9.35 1.53
C TRP A 8 19.45 -9.82 0.62
N PHE A 9 19.70 -9.90 -0.70
CA PHE A 9 18.76 -10.42 -1.69
C PHE A 9 19.26 -11.67 -2.43
N GLY A 10 20.50 -12.09 -2.16
CA GLY A 10 21.23 -13.16 -2.84
C GLY A 10 20.84 -14.59 -2.44
N VAL A 11 19.54 -14.84 -2.31
CA VAL A 11 18.91 -16.13 -2.62
C VAL A 11 17.51 -15.75 -3.12
N ILE A 12 17.39 -15.55 -4.44
CA ILE A 12 16.10 -15.61 -5.12
C ILE A 12 15.95 -17.07 -5.52
N PRO A 13 15.23 -17.93 -4.77
CA PRO A 13 14.57 -19.03 -5.46
C PRO A 13 13.45 -18.39 -6.28
N ALA A 14 13.44 -18.68 -7.57
CA ALA A 14 12.22 -18.59 -8.36
C ALA A 14 11.18 -19.54 -7.74
N ALA A 15 10.47 -19.07 -6.72
CA ALA A 15 9.30 -19.71 -6.14
C ALA A 15 8.12 -18.78 -6.43
N ALA A 16 7.73 -18.79 -7.69
CA ALA A 16 6.38 -18.44 -8.08
C ALA A 16 5.39 -19.29 -7.26
N THR A 17 4.31 -18.65 -6.82
CA THR A 17 3.03 -19.30 -6.50
C THR A 17 3.06 -20.30 -5.33
N LEU A 18 3.03 -19.80 -4.09
CA LEU A 18 2.47 -20.53 -2.95
C LEU A 18 1.47 -19.66 -2.22
N ILE A 19 0.33 -19.46 -2.86
CA ILE A 19 -0.91 -19.03 -2.19
C ILE A 19 -1.80 -20.26 -2.17
N THR A 20 -1.62 -21.09 -1.14
CA THR A 20 -2.55 -22.17 -0.85
C THR A 20 -3.89 -21.56 -0.49
N ALA A 21 -4.91 -22.01 -1.24
CA ALA A 21 -6.30 -21.79 -0.97
C ALA A 21 -6.63 -22.20 0.47
N PHE A 22 -7.29 -21.32 1.21
CA PHE A 22 -7.96 -21.70 2.44
C PHE A 22 -9.42 -21.34 2.32
N ALA A 23 -10.22 -22.40 2.13
CA ALA A 23 -11.61 -22.39 2.49
C ALA A 23 -11.73 -21.85 3.92
N THR A 24 -12.72 -20.99 4.14
CA THR A 24 -13.28 -20.79 5.48
C THR A 24 -13.46 -22.16 6.12
N PRO A 25 -13.03 -22.39 7.38
CA PRO A 25 -13.61 -23.47 8.15
C PRO A 25 -15.10 -23.11 8.26
N THR A 26 -15.92 -23.73 7.43
CA THR A 26 -17.34 -23.88 7.71
C THR A 26 -17.43 -24.39 9.13
N GLY A 27 -18.20 -23.68 9.97
CA GLY A 27 -18.29 -23.93 11.40
C GLY A 27 -18.31 -25.42 11.71
N ALA A 28 -17.28 -25.87 12.42
CA ALA A 28 -17.42 -27.08 13.20
C ALA A 28 -18.52 -26.77 14.22
N GLN A 29 -19.70 -27.32 13.96
CA GLN A 29 -20.68 -27.54 15.01
C GLN A 29 -19.99 -28.44 16.03
N ASP A 30 -19.42 -27.85 17.08
CA ASP A 30 -18.91 -28.59 18.22
C ASP A 30 -20.07 -29.39 18.80
N ALA A 31 -19.98 -30.70 18.67
CA ALA A 31 -20.80 -31.64 19.40
C ALA A 31 -20.63 -31.32 20.90
N GLN A 32 -21.76 -31.05 21.55
CA GLN A 32 -21.86 -30.66 22.96
C GLN A 32 -21.47 -31.85 23.86
N GLN A 33 -20.18 -32.13 23.99
CA GLN A 33 -19.62 -32.92 25.09
C GLN A 33 -19.58 -32.03 26.33
N SER A 34 -20.10 -32.52 27.46
CA SER A 34 -20.00 -31.83 28.75
C SER A 34 -18.52 -31.61 29.10
N ARG A 35 -18.06 -30.35 29.07
CA ARG A 35 -16.69 -30.00 29.47
C ARG A 35 -16.53 -30.26 30.98
N SER A 36 -15.37 -30.75 31.40
CA SER A 36 -15.10 -30.94 32.82
C SER A 36 -14.94 -29.58 33.52
N PRO A 37 -15.19 -29.48 34.84
CA PRO A 37 -14.95 -28.25 35.60
C PRO A 37 -13.51 -27.73 35.48
N PHE A 38 -12.54 -28.65 35.35
CA PHE A 38 -11.15 -28.32 35.05
C PHE A 38 -11.04 -27.62 33.68
N GLN A 39 -11.57 -28.22 32.62
CA GLN A 39 -11.43 -27.69 31.26
C GLN A 39 -12.11 -26.32 31.12
N GLU A 40 -13.27 -26.11 31.76
CA GLU A 40 -13.94 -24.81 31.77
C GLU A 40 -13.10 -23.73 32.46
N ALA A 41 -12.53 -24.03 33.62
CA ALA A 41 -11.67 -23.10 34.35
C ALA A 41 -10.36 -22.82 33.59
N TYR A 42 -9.76 -23.84 32.97
CA TYR A 42 -8.55 -23.73 32.18
C TYR A 42 -8.77 -22.90 30.91
N ASP A 43 -9.86 -23.16 30.16
CA ASP A 43 -10.21 -22.40 28.96
C ASP A 43 -10.51 -20.93 29.31
N ALA A 44 -11.17 -20.67 30.45
CA ALA A 44 -11.42 -19.32 30.93
C ALA A 44 -10.11 -18.59 31.28
N ALA A 45 -9.20 -19.25 31.98
CA ALA A 45 -7.86 -18.72 32.27
C ALA A 45 -7.07 -18.43 31.00
N LYS A 46 -7.13 -19.36 30.03
CA LYS A 46 -6.48 -19.23 28.73
C LYS A 46 -7.03 -18.04 27.94
N ARG A 47 -8.34 -17.76 27.98
CA ARG A 47 -8.92 -16.56 27.35
C ARG A 47 -8.34 -15.26 27.91
N ASN A 48 -8.15 -15.15 29.22
CA ASN A 48 -7.51 -13.98 29.82
C ASN A 48 -6.03 -13.84 29.43
N TYR A 49 -5.37 -14.97 29.10
CA TYR A 49 -3.97 -15.04 28.67
C TYR A 49 -3.76 -14.81 27.16
N THR A 50 -4.70 -15.23 26.31
CA THR A 50 -4.60 -15.14 24.84
C THR A 50 -5.49 -14.06 24.23
N GLY A 51 -6.37 -13.45 25.02
CA GLY A 51 -7.41 -12.52 24.57
C GLY A 51 -8.63 -13.23 23.98
N GLY A 52 -9.80 -12.60 24.12
CA GLY A 52 -11.02 -12.96 23.39
C GLY A 52 -11.08 -12.27 22.02
N TYR A 53 -11.68 -12.94 21.03
CA TYR A 53 -12.03 -12.36 19.75
C TYR A 53 -13.55 -12.18 19.66
N SER A 54 -14.02 -10.93 19.63
CA SER A 54 -15.42 -10.62 19.39
C SER A 54 -15.61 -10.17 17.93
N PRO A 55 -16.28 -10.97 17.07
CA PRO A 55 -16.55 -10.55 15.70
C PRO A 55 -17.62 -9.44 15.67
N GLY A 56 -17.18 -8.19 15.54
CA GLY A 56 -18.03 -7.02 15.30
C GLY A 56 -17.16 -5.79 14.96
N PRO A 57 -17.68 -4.79 14.23
CA PRO A 57 -16.99 -3.51 14.06
C PRO A 57 -17.43 -2.49 15.15
N PRO A 58 -16.50 -1.81 15.85
CA PRO A 58 -15.05 -2.01 15.82
C PRO A 58 -14.66 -3.36 16.43
N VAL A 59 -13.59 -3.97 15.91
CA VAL A 59 -13.05 -5.21 16.46
C VAL A 59 -12.53 -4.88 17.85
N GLN A 60 -13.28 -5.22 18.89
CA GLN A 60 -12.87 -5.02 20.26
C GLN A 60 -11.99 -6.19 20.68
N PHE A 61 -10.74 -5.88 21.01
CA PHE A 61 -9.84 -6.83 21.65
C PHE A 61 -9.98 -6.65 23.15
N GLU A 62 -10.29 -7.75 23.85
CA GLU A 62 -10.20 -7.75 25.30
C GLU A 62 -8.73 -7.59 25.69
N ALA A 63 -8.46 -6.65 26.60
CA ALA A 63 -7.13 -6.48 27.15
C ALA A 63 -6.66 -7.79 27.81
N LEU A 64 -5.40 -8.17 27.58
CA LEU A 64 -4.80 -9.30 28.28
C LEU A 64 -4.73 -9.00 29.78
N ASP A 65 -5.24 -9.91 30.61
CA ASP A 65 -5.23 -9.79 32.07
C ASP A 65 -4.42 -10.95 32.65
N PHE A 66 -3.09 -10.79 32.69
CA PHE A 66 -2.19 -11.81 33.20
C PHE A 66 -2.44 -12.18 34.67
N PRO A 67 -2.73 -11.23 35.58
CA PRO A 67 -3.16 -11.55 36.93
C PRO A 67 -4.43 -12.43 36.99
N ALA A 68 -5.47 -12.08 36.23
CA ALA A 68 -6.70 -12.89 36.18
C ALA A 68 -6.48 -14.24 35.51
N ALA A 69 -5.63 -14.32 34.49
CA ALA A 69 -5.22 -15.59 33.88
C ALA A 69 -4.52 -16.49 34.89
N ARG A 70 -3.58 -15.94 35.68
CA ARG A 70 -2.86 -16.69 36.71
C ARG A 70 -3.79 -17.22 37.79
N GLU A 71 -4.74 -16.42 38.24
CA GLU A 71 -5.75 -16.86 39.21
C GLU A 71 -6.69 -17.93 38.60
N GLY A 72 -7.06 -17.76 37.33
CA GLY A 72 -7.81 -18.77 36.58
C GLY A 72 -7.08 -20.11 36.50
N PHE A 73 -5.78 -20.11 36.19
CA PHE A 73 -4.98 -21.35 36.16
C PHE A 73 -4.78 -21.96 37.55
N ARG A 74 -4.66 -21.13 38.60
CA ARG A 74 -4.63 -21.61 39.99
C ARG A 74 -5.95 -22.28 40.38
N ARG A 75 -7.09 -21.73 39.94
CA ARG A 75 -8.41 -22.36 40.11
C ARG A 75 -8.50 -23.68 39.35
N ALA A 76 -8.02 -23.71 38.10
CA ALA A 76 -7.97 -24.96 37.31
C ALA A 76 -7.11 -26.03 38.02
N LEU A 77 -5.96 -25.65 38.58
CA LEU A 77 -5.12 -26.56 39.36
C LEU A 77 -5.86 -27.18 40.56
N GLY A 78 -6.69 -26.41 41.26
CA GLY A 78 -7.52 -26.93 42.36
C GLY A 78 -8.63 -27.90 41.92
N LEU A 79 -8.99 -27.88 40.64
CA LEU A 79 -10.02 -28.74 40.03
C LEU A 79 -9.43 -29.94 39.27
N ALA A 80 -8.11 -30.00 39.12
CA ALA A 80 -7.42 -31.05 38.37
C ALA A 80 -7.54 -32.42 39.08
N ALA A 81 -8.09 -33.40 38.38
CA ALA A 81 -8.30 -34.76 38.88
C ALA A 81 -7.10 -35.67 38.58
N THR A 82 -6.29 -35.34 37.57
CA THR A 82 -5.13 -36.12 37.12
C THR A 82 -3.83 -35.34 37.24
N ASP A 83 -2.71 -36.04 37.31
CA ASP A 83 -1.38 -35.40 37.30
C ASP A 83 -1.10 -34.70 35.95
N ALA A 84 -1.69 -35.16 34.84
CA ALA A 84 -1.62 -34.47 33.55
C ALA A 84 -2.35 -33.12 33.57
N GLU A 85 -3.55 -33.05 34.15
CA GLU A 85 -4.30 -31.79 34.34
C GLU A 85 -3.59 -30.84 35.33
N LYS A 86 -2.99 -31.39 36.39
CA LYS A 86 -2.16 -30.59 37.32
C LYS A 86 -0.95 -30.01 36.60
N ALA A 87 -0.26 -30.80 35.77
CA ALA A 87 0.87 -30.34 34.96
C ALA A 87 0.42 -29.23 34.00
N GLU A 88 -0.69 -29.43 33.28
CA GLU A 88 -1.27 -28.46 32.35
C GLU A 88 -1.59 -27.11 33.02
N ALA A 89 -2.23 -27.13 34.20
CA ALA A 89 -2.55 -25.92 34.95
C ALA A 89 -1.30 -25.23 35.52
N VAL A 90 -0.33 -25.97 36.06
CA VAL A 90 0.94 -25.39 36.56
C VAL A 90 1.75 -24.79 35.42
N LEU A 91 1.81 -25.44 34.26
CA LEU A 91 2.42 -24.89 33.05
C LEU A 91 1.70 -23.61 32.60
N GLY A 92 0.37 -23.60 32.63
CA GLY A 92 -0.45 -22.41 32.36
C GLY A 92 -0.13 -21.24 33.31
N MET A 93 -0.04 -21.50 34.61
CA MET A 93 0.39 -20.51 35.61
C MET A 93 1.78 -19.95 35.29
N GLY A 94 2.75 -20.84 35.00
CA GLY A 94 4.10 -20.47 34.64
C GLY A 94 4.15 -19.60 33.38
N ARG A 95 3.43 -19.96 32.31
CA ARG A 95 3.37 -19.20 31.05
C ARG A 95 2.74 -17.82 31.22
N ALA A 96 1.61 -17.73 31.93
CA ALA A 96 0.94 -16.47 32.19
C ALA A 96 1.85 -15.53 33.01
N PHE A 97 2.48 -16.06 34.05
CA PHE A 97 3.35 -15.26 34.90
C PHE A 97 4.65 -14.88 34.22
N LEU A 98 5.26 -15.78 33.42
CA LEU A 98 6.45 -15.46 32.64
C LEU A 98 6.20 -14.35 31.61
N SER A 99 5.02 -14.33 30.98
CA SER A 99 4.65 -13.29 30.03
C SER A 99 4.50 -11.92 30.72
N ASP A 100 3.96 -11.91 31.93
CA ASP A 100 3.85 -10.72 32.80
C ASP A 100 5.22 -10.24 33.29
N VAL A 101 6.04 -11.16 33.80
CA VAL A 101 7.37 -10.86 34.36
C VAL A 101 8.37 -10.40 33.30
N ASN A 102 8.30 -10.95 32.09
CA ASN A 102 9.10 -10.47 30.97
C ASN A 102 8.73 -9.02 30.56
N ALA A 103 7.54 -8.53 30.93
CA ALA A 103 7.14 -7.15 30.70
C ALA A 103 7.77 -6.16 31.71
N ILE A 104 8.07 -6.60 32.94
CA ILE A 104 8.53 -5.74 34.06
C ILE A 104 9.96 -6.03 34.57
N ASP A 105 10.66 -6.99 33.97
CA ASP A 105 12.05 -7.38 34.26
C ASP A 105 12.36 -7.70 35.75
N ASP A 106 11.48 -8.48 36.41
CA ASP A 106 11.62 -8.86 37.82
C ASP A 106 12.31 -10.23 38.00
N ALA A 107 13.56 -10.24 38.47
CA ALA A 107 14.34 -11.45 38.72
C ALA A 107 13.78 -12.33 39.86
N ALA A 108 13.17 -11.74 40.90
CA ALA A 108 12.57 -12.51 41.98
C ALA A 108 11.31 -13.24 41.48
N ALA A 109 10.50 -12.54 40.68
CA ALA A 109 9.33 -13.13 40.04
C ALA A 109 9.70 -14.24 39.04
N ARG A 110 10.84 -14.13 38.33
CA ARG A 110 11.38 -15.24 37.50
C ARG A 110 11.77 -16.45 38.34
N GLY A 111 12.24 -16.25 39.58
CA GLY A 111 12.48 -17.32 40.55
C GLY A 111 11.22 -18.12 40.89
N ASP A 112 10.11 -17.43 41.12
CA ASP A 112 8.81 -18.04 41.37
C ASP A 112 8.28 -18.82 40.15
N VAL A 113 8.45 -18.27 38.93
CA VAL A 113 8.13 -18.98 37.68
C VAL A 113 8.93 -20.29 37.58
N ARG A 114 10.23 -20.26 37.91
CA ARG A 114 11.05 -21.49 37.92
C ARG A 114 10.55 -22.51 38.94
N ALA A 115 10.12 -22.06 40.12
CA ALA A 115 9.53 -22.95 41.11
C ALA A 115 8.25 -23.60 40.59
N ASP A 116 7.41 -22.86 39.85
CA ASP A 116 6.22 -23.38 39.19
C ASP A 116 6.58 -24.48 38.18
N TYR A 117 7.54 -24.25 37.28
CA TYR A 117 8.00 -25.28 36.34
C TYR A 117 8.67 -26.49 37.03
N ALA A 118 9.42 -26.27 38.11
CA ALA A 118 10.00 -27.36 38.90
C ALA A 118 8.91 -28.24 39.56
N ARG A 119 7.80 -27.64 40.02
CA ARG A 119 6.65 -28.39 40.54
C ARG A 119 5.99 -29.25 39.45
N ALA A 120 5.85 -28.72 38.23
CA ALA A 120 5.35 -29.53 37.11
C ALA A 120 6.27 -30.73 36.82
N LEU A 121 7.59 -30.50 36.75
CA LEU A 121 8.60 -31.54 36.49
C LEU A 121 8.64 -32.65 37.56
N ALA A 122 8.20 -32.37 38.79
CA ALA A 122 8.14 -33.33 39.89
C ALA A 122 6.90 -34.25 39.87
N LEU A 123 5.93 -33.99 38.99
CA LEU A 123 4.73 -34.83 38.85
C LEU A 123 5.09 -36.19 38.22
N LYS A 124 4.49 -37.27 38.74
CA LYS A 124 4.83 -38.64 38.35
C LYS A 124 4.40 -38.99 36.93
N ALA A 125 3.28 -38.43 36.47
CA ALA A 125 2.69 -38.70 35.15
C ALA A 125 2.75 -37.50 34.20
N ILE A 126 3.79 -36.66 34.29
CA ILE A 126 4.02 -35.57 33.33
C ILE A 126 4.39 -36.15 31.95
N SER A 127 3.73 -35.67 30.89
CA SER A 127 4.01 -36.14 29.53
C SER A 127 5.38 -35.66 29.03
N PRO A 128 5.99 -36.33 28.03
CA PRO A 128 7.19 -35.85 27.33
C PRO A 128 7.08 -34.38 26.87
N GLU A 129 5.93 -34.01 26.29
CA GLU A 129 5.63 -32.67 25.78
C GLU A 129 5.52 -31.65 26.90
N GLN A 130 4.80 -31.98 27.98
CA GLN A 130 4.68 -31.12 29.17
C GLN A 130 6.04 -30.92 29.87
N ARG A 131 6.89 -31.97 29.89
CA ARG A 131 8.25 -31.89 30.42
C ARG A 131 9.12 -30.96 29.57
N ALA A 132 9.06 -31.10 28.25
CA ALA A 132 9.76 -30.23 27.32
C ALA A 132 9.29 -28.77 27.47
N ASP A 133 7.99 -28.50 27.59
CA ASP A 133 7.46 -27.14 27.80
C ASP A 133 7.89 -26.54 29.15
N ALA A 134 7.93 -27.34 30.23
CA ALA A 134 8.47 -26.89 31.51
C ALA A 134 9.96 -26.51 31.42
N HIS A 135 10.75 -27.30 30.66
CA HIS A 135 12.14 -26.97 30.39
C HIS A 135 12.26 -25.69 29.55
N LEU A 136 11.46 -25.51 28.49
CA LEU A 136 11.47 -24.27 27.69
C LEU A 136 11.19 -23.03 28.55
N GLY A 137 10.14 -23.06 29.37
CA GLY A 137 9.81 -21.96 30.27
C GLY A 137 10.92 -21.70 31.30
N THR A 138 11.55 -22.75 31.82
CA THR A 138 12.73 -22.62 32.70
C THR A 138 13.91 -21.96 31.98
N ALA A 139 14.20 -22.35 30.73
CA ALA A 139 15.27 -21.76 29.93
C ALA A 139 15.02 -20.27 29.66
N GLU A 140 13.77 -19.88 29.37
CA GLU A 140 13.37 -18.47 29.21
C GLU A 140 13.64 -17.64 30.47
N THR A 141 13.38 -18.19 31.67
CA THR A 141 13.73 -17.47 32.91
C THR A 141 15.24 -17.27 33.07
N TYR A 142 16.06 -18.27 32.72
CA TYR A 142 17.52 -18.16 32.79
C TYR A 142 18.06 -17.18 31.75
N LEU A 143 17.44 -17.10 30.57
CA LEU A 143 17.75 -16.10 29.57
C LEU A 143 17.48 -14.67 30.09
N GLY A 144 16.34 -14.46 30.76
CA GLY A 144 16.01 -13.20 31.43
C GLY A 144 17.00 -12.83 32.54
N ASP A 145 17.46 -13.81 33.31
CA ASP A 145 18.48 -13.64 34.37
C ASP A 145 19.92 -13.62 33.83
N ARG A 146 20.12 -13.55 32.50
CA ARG A 146 21.44 -13.49 31.85
C ARG A 146 22.33 -14.70 32.19
N SER A 147 21.71 -15.81 32.59
CA SER A 147 22.34 -17.07 32.94
C SER A 147 22.40 -17.99 31.71
N TYR A 148 23.10 -17.53 30.67
CA TYR A 148 23.05 -18.13 29.33
C TYR A 148 23.53 -19.59 29.28
N GLY A 149 24.54 -19.96 30.07
CA GLY A 149 24.99 -21.35 30.19
C GLY A 149 23.88 -22.27 30.68
N ALA A 150 23.20 -21.89 31.75
CA ALA A 150 22.06 -22.63 32.30
C ALA A 150 20.90 -22.67 31.31
N ALA A 151 20.59 -21.56 30.63
CA ALA A 151 19.56 -21.50 29.61
C ALA A 151 19.82 -22.51 28.48
N ARG A 152 21.06 -22.61 27.98
CA ARG A 152 21.47 -23.58 26.95
C ARG A 152 21.34 -25.02 27.40
N GLU A 153 21.79 -25.35 28.62
CA GLU A 153 21.66 -26.69 29.18
C GLU A 153 20.20 -27.12 29.34
N VAL A 154 19.33 -26.19 29.72
CA VAL A 154 17.89 -26.46 29.82
C VAL A 154 17.26 -26.60 28.43
N CYS A 155 17.69 -25.82 27.42
CA CYS A 155 17.24 -26.01 26.04
C CYS A 155 17.61 -27.39 25.49
N ALA A 156 18.80 -27.91 25.82
CA ALA A 156 19.21 -29.28 25.45
C ALA A 156 18.27 -30.32 26.09
N ARG A 157 17.98 -30.18 27.39
CA ARG A 157 17.00 -31.04 28.09
C ARG A 157 15.60 -30.97 27.49
N ALA A 158 15.14 -29.79 27.08
CA ALA A 158 13.85 -29.63 26.41
C ALA A 158 13.77 -30.44 25.10
N ARG A 159 14.85 -30.45 24.30
CA ARG A 159 14.94 -31.20 23.04
C ARG A 159 15.00 -32.71 23.26
N GLU A 160 15.63 -33.15 24.34
CA GLU A 160 15.70 -34.58 24.70
C GLU A 160 14.38 -35.09 25.30
N ALA A 161 13.60 -34.20 25.93
CA ALA A 161 12.40 -34.56 26.66
C ALA A 161 11.20 -34.92 25.77
N SER A 162 11.15 -34.44 24.51
CA SER A 162 10.06 -34.74 23.57
C SER A 162 10.57 -34.86 22.14
N GLY A 163 9.95 -35.74 21.35
CA GLY A 163 10.16 -35.84 19.90
C GLY A 163 9.31 -34.86 19.08
N GLU A 164 8.54 -33.99 19.73
CA GLU A 164 7.63 -33.06 19.05
C GLU A 164 8.42 -31.96 18.30
N PRO A 165 8.28 -31.85 16.97
CA PRO A 165 9.04 -30.88 16.17
C PRO A 165 8.85 -29.42 16.62
N ALA A 166 7.64 -29.05 17.04
CA ALA A 166 7.33 -27.69 17.48
C ALA A 166 8.10 -27.28 18.75
N LEU A 167 8.20 -28.19 19.74
CA LEU A 167 8.94 -27.93 20.98
C LEU A 167 10.45 -27.92 20.73
N ALA A 168 10.95 -28.81 19.86
CA ALA A 168 12.34 -28.78 19.43
C ALA A 168 12.70 -27.46 18.71
N ALA A 169 11.81 -26.94 17.87
CA ALA A 169 11.98 -25.65 17.20
C ALA A 169 11.98 -24.47 18.19
N ARG A 170 11.08 -24.48 19.20
CA ARG A 170 11.10 -23.49 20.29
C ARG A 170 12.42 -23.52 21.07
N ALA A 171 12.93 -24.71 21.39
CA ALA A 171 14.22 -24.85 22.08
C ALA A 171 15.37 -24.31 21.23
N GLN A 172 15.36 -24.59 19.93
CA GLN A 172 16.37 -24.11 18.98
C GLN A 172 16.32 -22.59 18.80
N MET A 173 15.12 -21.98 18.78
CA MET A 173 14.93 -20.52 18.80
C MET A 173 15.50 -19.89 20.08
N LEU A 174 15.21 -20.46 21.27
CA LEU A 174 15.75 -19.96 22.54
C LEU A 174 17.28 -20.08 22.61
N LEU A 175 17.84 -21.19 22.12
CA LEU A 175 19.28 -21.37 22.01
C LEU A 175 19.93 -20.29 21.14
N ALA A 176 19.36 -20.00 19.96
CA ALA A 176 19.84 -18.94 19.09
C ALA A 176 19.76 -17.56 19.76
N ARG A 177 18.68 -17.28 20.49
CA ARG A 177 18.50 -16.05 21.27
C ARG A 177 19.49 -15.92 22.42
N CYS A 178 19.88 -17.01 23.07
CA CYS A 178 20.92 -16.98 24.11
C CYS A 178 22.24 -16.41 23.54
N TYR A 179 22.68 -16.94 22.38
CA TYR A 179 23.88 -16.43 21.72
C TYR A 179 23.72 -14.99 21.22
N LEU A 180 22.53 -14.62 20.75
CA LEU A 180 22.25 -13.25 20.35
C LEU A 180 22.38 -12.27 21.52
N GLN A 181 21.80 -12.62 22.67
CA GLN A 181 21.82 -11.81 23.87
C GLN A 181 23.24 -11.70 24.48
N GLU A 182 24.05 -12.77 24.36
CA GLU A 182 25.50 -12.75 24.62
C GLU A 182 26.33 -11.95 23.58
N ARG A 183 25.69 -11.39 22.54
CA ARG A 183 26.34 -10.74 21.39
C ARG A 183 27.30 -11.67 20.62
N ASN A 184 27.15 -12.97 20.76
CA ASN A 184 27.88 -13.98 19.99
C ASN A 184 27.17 -14.22 18.64
N TYR A 185 27.31 -13.25 17.73
CA TYR A 185 26.61 -13.23 16.44
C TYR A 185 26.93 -14.43 15.54
N SER A 186 28.15 -14.96 15.59
CA SER A 186 28.56 -16.12 14.77
C SER A 186 27.75 -17.36 15.14
N GLU A 187 27.69 -17.70 16.43
CA GLU A 187 26.92 -18.84 16.89
C GLU A 187 25.41 -18.58 16.78
N ALA A 188 24.95 -17.35 17.07
CA ALA A 188 23.54 -16.99 16.88
C ALA A 188 23.07 -17.25 15.43
N GLN A 189 23.81 -16.80 14.42
CA GLN A 189 23.48 -17.06 13.02
C GLN A 189 23.45 -18.55 12.68
N LYS A 190 24.42 -19.32 13.18
CA LYS A 190 24.48 -20.77 12.97
C LYS A 190 23.25 -21.47 13.56
N GLU A 191 22.85 -21.10 14.76
CA GLU A 191 21.67 -21.69 15.41
C GLU A 191 20.34 -21.24 14.76
N PHE A 192 20.25 -20.01 14.24
CA PHE A 192 19.10 -19.59 13.42
C PHE A 192 19.02 -20.33 12.08
N ARG A 193 20.14 -20.59 11.40
CA ARG A 193 20.15 -21.40 10.16
C ARG A 193 19.66 -22.82 10.42
N LYS A 194 20.16 -23.47 11.48
CA LYS A 194 19.67 -24.78 11.91
C LYS A 194 18.17 -24.79 12.18
N LEU A 195 17.63 -23.74 12.81
CA LEU A 195 16.19 -23.62 13.02
C LEU A 195 15.41 -23.59 11.70
N LEU A 196 15.90 -22.83 10.70
CA LEU A 196 15.25 -22.72 9.39
C LEU A 196 15.34 -24.01 8.55
N GLU A 197 16.26 -24.91 8.88
CA GLU A 197 16.39 -26.25 8.27
C GLU A 197 15.42 -27.28 8.88
N MET A 198 14.72 -26.96 9.98
CA MET A 198 13.78 -27.87 10.63
C MET A 198 12.47 -28.01 9.85
N GLU A 199 11.98 -29.24 9.72
CA GLU A 199 10.69 -29.53 9.09
C GLU A 199 9.50 -29.10 9.99
N GLY A 200 8.40 -28.67 9.36
CA GLY A 200 7.17 -28.32 10.09
C GLY A 200 7.22 -27.02 10.89
N LEU A 201 8.23 -26.16 10.66
CA LEU A 201 8.38 -24.90 11.37
C LEU A 201 7.16 -23.98 11.20
N GLU A 202 6.63 -23.48 12.31
CA GLU A 202 5.53 -22.53 12.30
C GLU A 202 5.89 -21.28 11.47
N ARG A 203 4.97 -20.82 10.62
CA ARG A 203 5.18 -19.67 9.72
C ARG A 203 5.72 -18.44 10.44
N GLN A 204 5.18 -18.13 11.62
CA GLN A 204 5.61 -16.97 12.38
C GLN A 204 7.02 -17.12 12.94
N MET A 205 7.34 -18.30 13.49
CA MET A 205 8.68 -18.60 13.99
C MET A 205 9.72 -18.56 12.87
N LYS A 206 9.38 -19.10 11.69
CA LYS A 206 10.21 -19.01 10.49
C LYS A 206 10.49 -17.55 10.12
N TRP A 207 9.44 -16.73 10.03
CA TRP A 207 9.57 -15.31 9.69
C TRP A 207 10.46 -14.54 10.69
N GLU A 208 10.29 -14.79 11.98
CA GLU A 208 11.10 -14.16 13.03
C GLU A 208 12.57 -14.61 12.97
N ALA A 209 12.82 -15.89 12.74
CA ALA A 209 14.17 -16.42 12.57
C ALA A 209 14.86 -15.80 11.33
N GLU A 210 14.14 -15.67 10.22
CA GLU A 210 14.64 -14.97 9.02
C GLU A 210 14.93 -13.49 9.28
N ALA A 211 14.06 -12.80 10.02
CA ALA A 211 14.24 -11.39 10.37
C ALA A 211 15.52 -11.19 11.19
N LEU A 212 15.70 -11.97 12.26
CA LEU A 212 16.89 -11.91 13.12
C LEU A 212 18.15 -12.31 12.35
N LEU A 213 18.10 -13.39 11.57
CA LEU A 213 19.23 -13.85 10.75
C LEU A 213 19.67 -12.78 9.74
N GLY A 214 18.73 -12.08 9.12
CA GLY A 214 19.01 -10.97 8.19
C GLY A 214 19.62 -9.76 8.89
N ALA A 215 19.15 -9.41 10.08
CA ALA A 215 19.60 -8.23 10.80
C ALA A 215 20.99 -8.36 11.45
N ILE A 216 21.36 -9.54 11.95
CA ILE A 216 22.62 -9.75 12.68
C ILE A 216 23.85 -9.24 11.90
N PRO A 217 24.02 -9.52 10.60
CA PRO A 217 25.14 -8.97 9.82
C PRO A 217 25.17 -7.44 9.71
N LEU A 218 24.02 -6.76 9.84
CA LEU A 218 23.94 -5.29 9.78
C LEU A 218 24.19 -4.62 11.12
N VAL A 219 23.93 -5.29 12.25
CA VAL A 219 24.09 -4.72 13.59
C VAL A 219 25.48 -4.07 13.78
N PRO A 220 26.61 -4.70 13.40
CA PRO A 220 27.93 -4.08 13.51
C PRO A 220 28.19 -2.93 12.52
N LEU A 221 27.38 -2.79 11.47
CA LEU A 221 27.49 -1.73 10.47
C LEU A 221 26.69 -0.48 10.85
N ILE A 222 25.72 -0.63 11.76
CA ILE A 222 24.97 0.52 12.27
C ILE A 222 25.91 1.35 13.12
N ARG A 223 26.00 2.64 12.78
CA ARG A 223 26.80 3.62 13.51
C ARG A 223 26.43 3.62 14.99
N THR A 224 27.42 3.79 15.85
CA THR A 224 27.23 3.83 17.31
C THR A 224 27.12 5.25 17.85
N ASP A 225 27.52 6.26 17.07
CA ASP A 225 27.38 7.66 17.40
C ASP A 225 26.00 8.20 17.02
N HIS A 226 25.62 9.30 17.68
CA HIS A 226 24.38 10.02 17.44
C HIS A 226 24.69 11.48 17.02
N PRO A 227 23.92 12.09 16.11
CA PRO A 227 22.77 11.52 15.41
C PRO A 227 23.16 10.50 14.34
N ARG A 228 22.24 9.58 14.03
CA ARG A 228 22.37 8.55 12.98
C ARG A 228 21.08 8.31 12.20
N LEU A 229 19.96 8.89 12.62
CA LEU A 229 18.68 8.82 11.92
C LEU A 229 18.48 10.08 11.05
N PHE A 230 18.26 9.89 9.75
CA PHE A 230 18.12 10.93 8.70
C PHE A 230 19.37 11.76 8.37
N PHE A 231 20.23 12.04 9.34
CA PHE A 231 21.57 12.61 9.13
C PHE A 231 22.50 12.14 10.24
N ASN A 232 23.80 12.35 10.03
CA ASN A 232 24.86 12.03 10.98
C ASN A 232 25.85 13.18 11.10
N ALA A 233 26.93 13.01 11.87
CA ALA A 233 27.94 14.04 12.07
C ALA A 233 28.54 14.54 10.75
N GLU A 234 28.71 13.66 9.75
CA GLU A 234 29.28 13.98 8.45
C GLU A 234 28.30 14.72 7.53
N THR A 235 27.01 14.36 7.54
CA THR A 235 26.00 14.96 6.66
C THR A 235 25.33 16.20 7.26
N TRP A 236 25.36 16.34 8.60
CA TRP A 236 24.73 17.46 9.32
C TRP A 236 25.18 18.85 8.84
N PRO A 237 26.46 19.14 8.55
CA PRO A 237 26.88 20.47 8.09
C PRO A 237 26.10 20.95 6.86
N ALA A 238 25.92 20.09 5.86
CA ALA A 238 25.19 20.42 4.63
C ALA A 238 23.68 20.61 4.89
N VAL A 239 23.09 19.79 5.77
CA VAL A 239 21.68 19.94 6.19
C VAL A 239 21.47 21.28 6.91
N LYS A 240 22.37 21.62 7.83
CA LYS A 240 22.34 22.90 8.58
C LYS A 240 22.53 24.09 7.65
N GLU A 241 23.49 24.01 6.73
CA GLU A 241 23.72 25.06 5.74
C GLU A 241 22.47 25.30 4.89
N ARG A 242 21.84 24.23 4.39
CA ARG A 242 20.60 24.32 3.61
C ARG A 242 19.48 24.99 4.39
N ALA A 243 19.29 24.64 5.66
CA ALA A 243 18.29 25.27 6.54
C ALA A 243 18.56 26.76 6.78
N LEU A 244 19.83 27.18 6.80
CA LEU A 244 20.22 28.59 7.00
C LEU A 244 20.25 29.40 5.69
N THR A 245 20.20 28.73 4.53
CA THR A 245 20.36 29.33 3.19
C THR A 245 19.15 29.03 2.30
N ALA A 246 19.22 27.98 1.48
CA ALA A 246 18.23 27.66 0.44
C ALA A 246 16.81 27.48 1.00
N GLU A 247 16.68 26.98 2.22
CA GLU A 247 15.40 26.74 2.89
C GLU A 247 15.18 27.65 4.11
N ARG A 248 15.81 28.83 4.12
CA ARG A 248 15.76 29.76 5.27
C ARG A 248 14.34 30.17 5.65
N ALA A 249 13.49 30.45 4.66
CA ALA A 249 12.10 30.83 4.89
C ALA A 249 11.30 29.71 5.57
N LEU A 250 11.51 28.46 5.16
CA LEU A 250 10.89 27.29 5.77
C LEU A 250 11.40 27.08 7.21
N PHE A 251 12.71 27.22 7.41
CA PHE A 251 13.30 27.11 8.75
C PHE A 251 12.76 28.19 9.70
N ASP A 252 12.64 29.45 9.26
CA ASP A 252 12.11 30.53 10.08
C ASP A 252 10.62 30.28 10.45
N GLN A 253 9.83 29.72 9.54
CA GLN A 253 8.44 29.31 9.82
C GLN A 253 8.38 28.17 10.84
N MET A 254 9.20 27.13 10.68
CA MET A 254 9.31 26.04 11.65
C MET A 254 9.72 26.57 13.02
N LYS A 255 10.73 27.45 13.07
CA LYS A 255 11.18 28.07 14.32
C LYS A 255 10.06 28.87 14.97
N ALA A 256 9.29 29.65 14.21
CA ALA A 256 8.16 30.40 14.75
C ALA A 256 7.09 29.49 15.38
N ARG A 257 6.79 28.32 14.76
CA ARG A 257 5.89 27.31 15.34
C ARG A 257 6.44 26.78 16.66
N VAL A 258 7.74 26.45 16.72
CA VAL A 258 8.41 25.95 17.93
C VAL A 258 8.47 27.01 19.04
N ASP A 259 8.72 28.27 18.68
CA ASP A 259 8.75 29.40 19.62
C ASP A 259 7.36 29.60 20.25
N ALA A 260 6.29 29.47 19.46
CA ALA A 260 4.90 29.64 19.90
C ALA A 260 4.38 28.54 20.84
N LEU A 261 4.99 27.35 20.85
CA LEU A 261 4.62 26.28 21.79
C LEU A 261 5.01 26.66 23.22
N SER A 262 4.04 26.69 24.15
CA SER A 262 4.37 26.86 25.57
C SER A 262 4.90 25.56 26.16
N ILE A 263 5.79 25.68 27.15
CA ILE A 263 6.35 24.52 27.87
C ILE A 263 5.31 23.77 28.72
N ASP A 264 4.16 24.40 28.97
CA ASP A 264 3.07 23.84 29.75
C ASP A 264 2.11 23.03 28.89
N ASP A 265 1.98 23.39 27.61
CA ASP A 265 1.20 22.64 26.62
C ASP A 265 1.85 21.29 26.28
N THR A 266 3.15 21.11 26.55
CA THR A 266 3.91 19.89 26.21
C THR A 266 3.86 18.80 27.28
N ARG A 267 2.89 18.83 28.19
CA ARG A 267 2.84 17.95 29.37
C ARG A 267 2.08 16.64 29.18
N ALA A 268 1.13 16.58 28.25
CA ALA A 268 0.35 15.36 27.97
C ALA A 268 -0.16 15.36 26.52
N GLY A 269 0.02 14.24 25.82
CA GLY A 269 -0.42 14.08 24.43
C GLY A 269 0.66 13.54 23.50
N ASN A 270 0.29 13.36 22.23
CA ASN A 270 1.21 12.90 21.18
C ASN A 270 1.81 14.10 20.45
N PHE A 271 3.10 14.36 20.70
CA PHE A 271 3.87 15.46 20.11
C PHE A 271 4.96 14.99 19.15
N GLY A 272 4.89 13.75 18.63
CA GLY A 272 6.01 13.16 17.88
C GLY A 272 6.55 14.04 16.74
N VAL A 273 5.67 14.65 15.94
CA VAL A 273 6.05 15.55 14.83
C VAL A 273 6.60 16.89 15.35
N GLN A 274 5.95 17.47 16.36
CA GLN A 274 6.39 18.72 16.99
C GLN A 274 7.73 18.57 17.72
N ALA A 275 7.99 17.40 18.32
CA ALA A 275 9.26 17.06 18.93
C ALA A 275 10.39 17.02 17.90
N MET A 276 10.11 16.49 16.69
CA MET A 276 11.06 16.49 15.58
C MET A 276 11.38 17.92 15.11
N GLU A 277 10.38 18.79 14.94
CA GLU A 277 10.59 20.20 14.60
C GLU A 277 11.45 20.91 15.66
N ALA A 278 11.09 20.77 16.94
CA ALA A 278 11.82 21.41 18.03
C ALA A 278 13.25 20.88 18.18
N ALA A 279 13.46 19.57 18.01
CA ALA A 279 14.79 18.97 18.02
C ALA A 279 15.64 19.49 16.86
N PHE A 280 15.07 19.62 15.65
CA PHE A 280 15.76 20.21 14.51
C PHE A 280 16.15 21.68 14.77
N VAL A 281 15.20 22.50 15.24
CA VAL A 281 15.43 23.90 15.60
C VAL A 281 16.55 23.99 16.64
N TYR A 282 16.50 23.17 17.69
CA TYR A 282 17.55 23.11 18.71
C TYR A 282 18.91 22.77 18.12
N ARG A 283 19.00 21.79 17.21
CA ARG A 283 20.27 21.43 16.56
C ARG A 283 20.85 22.56 15.71
N VAL A 284 20.00 23.34 15.05
CA VAL A 284 20.44 24.50 14.27
C VAL A 284 20.88 25.66 15.18
N THR A 285 20.11 25.98 16.23
CA THR A 285 20.28 27.20 17.04
C THR A 285 21.14 27.02 18.30
N GLY A 286 21.16 25.83 18.90
CA GLY A 286 21.74 25.56 20.20
C GLY A 286 20.93 26.10 21.39
N ASP A 287 19.71 26.58 21.19
CA ASP A 287 18.88 27.22 22.23
C ASP A 287 18.40 26.21 23.29
N ARG A 288 18.96 26.29 24.50
CA ARG A 288 18.63 25.39 25.61
C ARG A 288 17.16 25.47 26.05
N SER A 289 16.47 26.58 25.81
CA SER A 289 15.03 26.69 26.10
C SER A 289 14.19 25.77 25.19
N VAL A 290 14.62 25.57 23.95
CA VAL A 290 13.99 24.65 23.00
C VAL A 290 14.27 23.20 23.40
N LEU A 291 15.50 22.88 23.86
CA LEU A 291 15.83 21.54 24.36
C LEU A 291 14.90 21.11 25.50
N GLU A 292 14.55 22.02 26.41
CA GLU A 292 13.62 21.70 27.49
C GLU A 292 12.21 21.37 26.97
N LYS A 293 11.73 22.04 25.92
CA LYS A 293 10.47 21.67 25.25
C LYS A 293 10.57 20.27 24.63
N VAL A 294 11.69 19.95 23.97
CA VAL A 294 11.95 18.63 23.36
C VAL A 294 11.88 17.52 24.41
N ARG A 295 12.56 17.69 25.56
CA ARG A 295 12.56 16.73 26.67
C ARG A 295 11.16 16.38 27.14
N ARG A 296 10.33 17.41 27.39
CA ARG A 296 8.94 17.23 27.82
C ARG A 296 8.08 16.55 26.77
N MET A 297 8.19 16.97 25.51
CA MET A 297 7.44 16.36 24.41
C MET A 297 7.83 14.89 24.20
N LEU A 298 9.12 14.53 24.30
CA LEU A 298 9.58 13.15 24.21
C LEU A 298 8.94 12.28 25.30
N ARG A 299 8.94 12.74 26.55
CA ARG A 299 8.31 12.03 27.66
C ARG A 299 6.79 11.89 27.48
N ALA A 300 6.09 13.01 27.31
CA ALA A 300 4.63 13.02 27.15
C ALA A 300 4.15 12.12 26.00
N THR A 301 4.90 12.09 24.90
CA THR A 301 4.55 11.30 23.71
C THR A 301 4.69 9.80 23.94
N VAL A 302 5.79 9.35 24.57
CA VAL A 302 5.98 7.90 24.82
C VAL A 302 5.02 7.39 25.88
N ASP A 303 4.72 8.21 26.90
CA ASP A 303 3.70 7.89 27.91
C ASP A 303 2.31 7.76 27.24
N ALA A 304 1.96 8.69 26.35
CA ALA A 304 0.70 8.62 25.58
C ALA A 304 0.62 7.37 24.67
N PHE A 305 1.75 6.91 24.12
CA PHE A 305 1.80 5.67 23.32
C PHE A 305 1.53 4.43 24.18
N LEU A 306 2.02 4.41 25.42
CA LEU A 306 1.82 3.33 26.38
C LEU A 306 0.39 3.31 26.94
N GLU A 307 -0.18 4.48 27.25
CA GLU A 307 -1.50 4.63 27.88
C GLU A 307 -2.66 4.38 26.91
N ASN A 308 -2.72 5.11 25.79
CA ASN A 308 -3.91 5.17 24.95
C ASN A 308 -3.92 4.12 23.84
N ARG A 309 -2.78 3.46 23.59
CA ARG A 309 -2.51 2.52 22.49
C ARG A 309 -3.32 2.83 21.22
N PRO A 310 -3.32 4.10 20.74
CA PRO A 310 -4.39 4.58 19.86
C PRO A 310 -4.48 3.70 18.62
N GLU A 311 -5.71 3.28 18.31
CA GLU A 311 -6.02 2.49 17.10
C GLU A 311 -5.64 3.25 15.81
N ASP A 312 -5.40 4.57 15.89
CA ASP A 312 -4.91 5.36 14.76
C ASP A 312 -3.49 4.92 14.34
N SER A 313 -3.56 4.05 13.36
CA SER A 313 -2.59 3.14 12.80
C SER A 313 -1.31 3.76 12.23
N ARG A 314 -1.14 5.09 12.11
CA ARG A 314 -0.03 5.73 11.37
C ARG A 314 1.33 5.74 12.10
N ALA A 315 2.43 5.53 11.37
CA ALA A 315 3.80 5.45 11.90
C ALA A 315 4.44 6.81 12.20
N TYR A 316 4.00 7.87 11.53
CA TYR A 316 4.75 9.14 11.44
C TYR A 316 5.12 9.74 12.80
N PRO A 317 4.22 9.82 13.80
CA PRO A 317 4.59 10.38 15.11
C PRO A 317 5.68 9.56 15.82
N ARG A 318 5.71 8.24 15.64
CA ARG A 318 6.70 7.34 16.27
C ARG A 318 8.07 7.47 15.62
N VAL A 319 8.10 7.59 14.30
CA VAL A 319 9.34 7.83 13.54
C VAL A 319 9.90 9.22 13.87
N ALA A 320 9.03 10.24 13.90
CA ALA A 320 9.42 11.60 14.26
C ALA A 320 9.94 11.70 15.70
N TRP A 321 9.31 10.97 16.64
CA TRP A 321 9.81 10.83 18.02
C TRP A 321 11.20 10.18 18.07
N ALA A 322 11.42 9.09 17.31
CA ALA A 322 12.71 8.41 17.28
C ALA A 322 13.82 9.35 16.75
N ALA A 323 13.53 10.14 15.71
CA ALA A 323 14.46 11.14 15.19
C ALA A 323 14.74 12.26 16.19
N ALA A 324 13.71 12.76 16.88
CA ALA A 324 13.89 13.78 17.90
C ALA A 324 14.82 13.28 19.03
N LEU A 325 14.61 12.06 19.53
CA LEU A 325 15.48 11.45 20.54
C LEU A 325 16.92 11.28 20.03
N ASP A 326 17.08 10.74 18.82
CA ASP A 326 18.39 10.54 18.19
C ASP A 326 19.21 11.82 18.11
N TRP A 327 18.57 12.92 17.72
CA TRP A 327 19.25 14.19 17.49
C TRP A 327 19.69 14.88 18.78
N VAL A 328 18.97 14.68 19.89
CA VAL A 328 19.32 15.25 21.20
C VAL A 328 20.00 14.25 22.13
N TRP A 329 20.27 13.03 21.67
CA TRP A 329 20.78 11.92 22.51
C TRP A 329 21.98 12.30 23.39
N ASN A 330 22.93 13.05 22.82
CA ASN A 330 24.15 13.48 23.51
C ASN A 330 23.94 14.71 24.41
N ASP A 331 22.81 15.41 24.28
CA ASP A 331 22.44 16.57 25.08
C ASP A 331 21.50 16.22 26.25
N LEU A 332 21.01 14.97 26.31
CA LEU A 332 20.20 14.46 27.41
C LEU A 332 21.05 13.86 28.53
N PRO A 333 20.67 14.04 29.80
CA PRO A 333 21.22 13.27 30.91
C PRO A 333 21.07 11.75 30.68
N THR A 334 22.10 10.97 31.01
CA THR A 334 22.11 9.51 30.83
C THR A 334 20.86 8.81 31.38
N PRO A 335 20.41 9.06 32.63
CA PRO A 335 19.22 8.38 33.15
C PRO A 335 17.94 8.71 32.38
N GLU A 336 17.84 9.93 31.83
CA GLU A 336 16.66 10.37 31.10
C GLU A 336 16.58 9.72 29.72
N ARG A 337 17.68 9.71 28.96
CA ARG A 337 17.70 9.05 27.64
C ARG A 337 17.54 7.54 27.74
N GLU A 338 18.12 6.89 28.75
CA GLU A 338 17.94 5.46 29.01
C GLU A 338 16.47 5.16 29.33
N SER A 339 15.83 5.96 30.18
CA SER A 339 14.40 5.80 30.50
C SER A 339 13.50 6.02 29.29
N LEU A 340 13.81 6.96 28.39
CA LEU A 340 13.06 7.17 27.15
C LEU A 340 13.25 5.99 26.18
N ALA A 341 14.49 5.50 26.04
CA ALA A 341 14.82 4.37 25.19
C ALA A 341 14.10 3.08 25.66
N ASP A 342 14.09 2.83 26.96
CA ASP A 342 13.44 1.66 27.54
C ASP A 342 11.91 1.72 27.37
N ALA A 343 11.29 2.88 27.58
CA ALA A 343 9.86 3.09 27.36
C ALA A 343 9.45 2.82 25.90
N MET A 344 10.22 3.30 24.92
CA MET A 344 9.96 3.03 23.50
C MET A 344 10.23 1.56 23.12
N THR A 345 11.26 0.95 23.70
CA THR A 345 11.54 -0.49 23.51
C THR A 345 10.39 -1.34 24.03
N HIS A 346 9.86 -1.00 25.22
CA HIS A 346 8.71 -1.66 25.82
C HIS A 346 7.45 -1.47 24.95
N TYR A 347 7.17 -0.25 24.48
CA TYR A 347 6.09 0.01 23.55
C TYR A 347 6.21 -0.84 22.28
N ALA A 348 7.39 -0.87 21.65
CA ALA A 348 7.62 -1.67 20.45
C ALA A 348 7.43 -3.17 20.71
N ALA A 349 7.89 -3.69 21.86
CA ALA A 349 7.69 -5.08 22.26
C ALA A 349 6.20 -5.43 22.43
N ILE A 350 5.41 -4.55 23.05
CA ILE A 350 3.94 -4.71 23.15
C ILE A 350 3.33 -4.80 21.74
N ARG A 351 3.70 -3.90 20.83
CA ARG A 351 3.15 -3.90 19.45
C ARG A 351 3.55 -5.13 18.65
N ILE A 352 4.77 -5.63 18.83
CA ILE A 352 5.22 -6.90 18.24
C ILE A 352 4.38 -8.06 18.79
N ALA A 353 4.20 -8.14 20.11
CA ALA A 353 3.41 -9.18 20.76
C ALA A 353 1.95 -9.17 20.32
N GLU A 354 1.32 -8.00 20.30
CA GLU A 354 -0.03 -7.81 19.76
C GLU A 354 -0.09 -8.26 18.29
N GLY A 355 0.89 -7.89 17.46
CA GLY A 355 1.01 -8.39 16.08
C GLY A 355 0.96 -9.91 15.94
N LYS A 356 1.43 -10.67 16.95
CA LYS A 356 1.43 -12.14 16.94
C LYS A 356 0.06 -12.75 17.25
N VAL A 357 -0.72 -12.13 18.12
CA VAL A 357 -1.98 -12.68 18.63
C VAL A 357 -3.16 -12.41 17.69
N HIS A 358 -3.12 -11.31 16.94
CA HIS A 358 -4.26 -10.87 16.14
C HIS A 358 -4.41 -11.63 14.81
N VAL A 359 -5.61 -12.19 14.59
CA VAL A 359 -6.05 -12.88 13.37
C VAL A 359 -5.61 -12.09 12.13
N ARG A 360 -4.77 -12.71 11.29
CA ARG A 360 -4.17 -12.18 10.03
C ARG A 360 -2.94 -11.27 10.17
N GLY A 361 -2.32 -11.12 11.35
CA GLY A 361 -1.09 -10.30 11.49
C GLY A 361 -1.31 -8.84 11.10
N GLN A 362 -2.52 -8.30 11.36
CA GLN A 362 -2.94 -6.98 10.89
C GLN A 362 -2.56 -5.82 11.84
N ILE A 363 -2.09 -6.07 13.05
CA ILE A 363 -1.45 -5.01 13.86
C ILE A 363 0.01 -4.78 13.41
N THR A 364 0.61 -5.80 12.78
CA THR A 364 1.76 -5.73 11.86
C THR A 364 1.33 -5.57 10.39
N ALA A 365 0.11 -5.06 10.12
CA ALA A 365 -0.35 -4.84 8.75
C ALA A 365 0.69 -4.02 8.01
N TRP A 366 1.23 -4.62 6.95
CA TRP A 366 1.91 -4.02 5.81
C TRP A 366 2.60 -2.69 6.11
N PRO A 367 3.95 -2.65 6.11
CA PRO A 367 4.78 -1.51 6.53
C PRO A 367 4.77 -0.37 5.50
N HIS A 368 3.59 0.01 5.03
CA HIS A 368 3.34 1.27 4.37
C HIS A 368 3.53 2.37 5.42
N TYR A 369 2.47 3.08 5.75
CA TYR A 369 2.50 4.21 6.67
C TYR A 369 2.00 3.83 8.05
N TYR A 370 1.91 2.53 8.37
CA TYR A 370 1.35 2.04 9.62
C TYR A 370 2.40 1.72 10.69
N VAL A 371 1.99 1.53 11.95
CA VAL A 371 2.87 1.35 13.12
C VAL A 371 4.02 0.35 12.90
N GLY A 372 3.83 -0.71 12.11
CA GLY A 372 4.89 -1.67 11.78
C GLY A 372 6.12 -1.05 11.12
N SER A 373 5.96 0.06 10.38
CA SER A 373 7.06 0.77 9.74
C SER A 373 7.99 1.45 10.75
N MET A 374 7.52 1.76 11.97
CA MET A 374 8.33 2.46 12.97
C MET A 374 9.54 1.63 13.43
N PHE A 375 9.44 0.30 13.39
CA PHE A 375 10.39 -0.60 14.05
C PHE A 375 11.82 -0.45 13.52
N ALA A 376 12.00 -0.17 12.23
CA ALA A 376 13.33 0.02 11.67
C ALA A 376 14.00 1.27 12.24
N TYR A 377 13.26 2.38 12.29
CA TYR A 377 13.72 3.67 12.80
C TYR A 377 13.98 3.62 14.30
N ALA A 378 13.04 3.06 15.07
CA ALA A 378 13.22 2.86 16.50
C ALA A 378 14.41 1.94 16.78
N GLY A 379 14.53 0.83 16.06
CA GLY A 379 15.65 -0.11 16.21
C GLY A 379 17.02 0.53 15.92
N ILE A 380 17.13 1.40 14.91
CA ILE A 380 18.36 2.15 14.63
C ILE A 380 18.77 3.03 15.83
N VAL A 381 17.82 3.74 16.43
CA VAL A 381 18.09 4.69 17.52
C VAL A 381 18.35 3.98 18.84
N LEU A 382 17.59 2.92 19.13
CA LEU A 382 17.63 2.18 20.40
C LEU A 382 18.81 1.20 20.50
N LEU A 383 19.51 0.92 19.40
CA LEU A 383 20.68 0.05 19.38
C LEU A 383 21.89 0.77 19.99
N ASP A 384 21.93 0.87 21.31
CA ASP A 384 23.02 1.46 22.09
C ASP A 384 23.99 0.38 22.59
N PRO A 385 25.27 0.37 22.17
CA PRO A 385 26.28 -0.56 22.69
C PRO A 385 26.42 -0.57 24.21
N ALA A 386 26.08 0.54 24.89
CA ALA A 386 26.15 0.68 26.34
C ALA A 386 24.94 0.09 27.09
N ALA A 387 23.84 -0.21 26.38
CA ALA A 387 22.69 -0.90 26.96
C ALA A 387 23.11 -2.28 27.49
N ASP A 388 22.41 -2.77 28.52
CA ASP A 388 22.62 -4.15 28.97
C ASP A 388 22.18 -5.16 27.90
N ASP A 389 22.59 -6.41 28.08
CA ASP A 389 22.36 -7.46 27.09
C ASP A 389 20.87 -7.68 26.75
N VAL A 390 19.96 -7.51 27.72
CA VAL A 390 18.52 -7.72 27.53
C VAL A 390 17.95 -6.58 26.69
N ALA A 391 18.21 -5.33 27.09
CA ALA A 391 17.77 -4.15 26.36
C ALA A 391 18.37 -4.11 24.94
N TYR A 392 19.65 -4.45 24.81
CA TYR A 392 20.34 -4.55 23.53
C TYR A 392 19.71 -5.60 22.62
N ALA A 393 19.44 -6.82 23.12
CA ALA A 393 18.79 -7.86 22.33
C ALA A 393 17.36 -7.49 21.90
N ARG A 394 16.61 -6.78 22.74
CA ARG A 394 15.29 -6.23 22.38
C ARG A 394 15.41 -5.19 21.28
N ALA A 395 16.37 -4.27 21.35
CA ALA A 395 16.63 -3.31 20.29
C ALA A 395 16.98 -4.01 18.96
N VAL A 396 17.81 -5.07 19.01
CA VAL A 396 18.11 -5.90 17.82
C VAL A 396 16.84 -6.57 17.27
N GLN A 397 15.95 -7.07 18.12
CA GLN A 397 14.68 -7.67 17.68
C GLN A 397 13.78 -6.63 17.00
N VAL A 398 13.64 -5.45 17.60
CA VAL A 398 12.85 -4.34 17.02
C VAL A 398 13.42 -3.95 15.65
N LEU A 399 14.74 -3.74 15.57
CA LEU A 399 15.43 -3.47 14.30
C LEU A 399 15.17 -4.58 13.27
N ALA A 400 15.35 -5.84 13.65
CA ALA A 400 15.20 -6.99 12.78
C ALA A 400 13.81 -7.09 12.17
N PHE A 401 12.78 -6.90 12.99
CA PHE A 401 11.40 -6.87 12.54
C PHE A 401 11.20 -5.73 11.55
N GLY A 402 11.64 -4.51 11.89
CA GLY A 402 11.53 -3.35 11.00
C GLY A 402 12.20 -3.53 9.65
N LEU A 403 13.43 -4.07 9.64
CA LEU A 403 14.19 -4.33 8.41
C LEU A 403 13.52 -5.40 7.55
N LYS A 404 13.06 -6.50 8.14
CA LYS A 404 12.35 -7.58 7.41
C LYS A 404 11.07 -7.07 6.76
N HIS A 405 10.30 -6.25 7.48
CA HIS A 405 9.12 -5.58 6.94
C HIS A 405 9.46 -4.73 5.70
N HIS A 406 10.48 -3.86 5.77
CA HIS A 406 10.89 -3.05 4.62
C HIS A 406 11.42 -3.91 3.47
N GLN A 407 12.21 -4.96 3.76
CA GLN A 407 12.73 -5.89 2.77
C GLN A 407 11.60 -6.60 2.01
N GLU A 408 10.58 -7.11 2.69
CA GLU A 408 9.43 -7.75 2.06
C GLU A 408 8.63 -6.75 1.23
N ARG A 409 8.44 -5.53 1.74
CA ARG A 409 7.73 -4.48 1.00
C ARG A 409 8.48 -4.06 -0.26
N PHE A 410 9.79 -3.85 -0.19
CA PHE A 410 10.60 -3.44 -1.33
C PHE A 410 10.69 -4.58 -2.34
N SER A 411 10.90 -5.82 -1.90
CA SER A 411 10.85 -7.00 -2.77
C SER A 411 9.53 -7.09 -3.53
N TYR A 412 8.42 -6.89 -2.82
CA TYR A 412 7.10 -6.91 -3.42
C TYR A 412 6.88 -5.77 -4.42
N LEU A 413 7.27 -4.54 -4.07
CA LEU A 413 7.16 -3.39 -4.96
C LEU A 413 8.00 -3.55 -6.22
N ILE A 414 9.26 -3.97 -6.08
CA ILE A 414 10.18 -4.21 -7.20
C ILE A 414 9.61 -5.30 -8.11
N GLY A 415 9.15 -6.42 -7.52
CA GLY A 415 8.58 -7.53 -8.28
C GLY A 415 7.26 -7.18 -8.99
N ALA A 416 6.39 -6.39 -8.35
CA ALA A 416 5.09 -6.01 -8.91
C ALA A 416 5.18 -4.85 -9.91
N SER A 417 6.16 -3.96 -9.77
CA SER A 417 6.22 -2.73 -10.57
C SER A 417 6.94 -2.87 -11.90
N GLY A 418 7.70 -3.95 -12.11
CA GLY A 418 8.51 -4.12 -13.31
C GLY A 418 9.48 -2.95 -13.51
N ASP A 419 9.71 -2.58 -14.77
CA ASP A 419 10.50 -1.41 -15.20
C ASP A 419 9.70 -0.10 -15.18
N ASP A 420 8.43 -0.15 -14.80
CA ASP A 420 7.49 0.96 -14.85
C ASP A 420 7.42 1.77 -13.56
N GLY A 421 7.81 1.16 -12.43
CA GLY A 421 7.75 1.78 -11.11
C GLY A 421 6.32 2.05 -10.62
N VAL A 422 5.34 1.29 -11.13
CA VAL A 422 3.93 1.41 -10.75
C VAL A 422 3.41 0.11 -10.16
N TRP A 423 2.86 0.18 -8.96
CA TRP A 423 2.38 -0.98 -8.22
C TRP A 423 0.92 -1.30 -8.51
N GLN A 424 0.08 -0.29 -8.69
CA GLN A 424 -1.36 -0.47 -8.86
C GLN A 424 -1.98 0.66 -9.70
N THR A 425 -3.22 0.45 -10.14
CA THR A 425 -3.95 1.44 -10.94
C THR A 425 -4.50 2.61 -10.12
N ASN A 426 -4.49 2.49 -8.79
CA ASN A 426 -4.86 3.57 -7.88
C ASN A 426 -3.71 4.57 -7.73
N ILE A 427 -3.70 5.54 -8.63
CA ILE A 427 -2.60 6.49 -8.74
C ILE A 427 -2.40 7.37 -7.50
N GLU A 428 -3.46 7.66 -6.75
CA GLU A 428 -3.32 8.49 -5.55
C GLU A 428 -2.43 7.80 -4.52
N TYR A 429 -2.58 6.48 -4.36
CA TYR A 429 -1.73 5.73 -3.45
C TYR A 429 -0.30 5.64 -3.98
N ASP A 430 -0.11 5.41 -5.27
CA ASP A 430 1.22 5.27 -5.87
C ASP A 430 1.98 6.60 -5.97
N LEU A 431 1.28 7.73 -6.14
CA LEU A 431 1.88 9.06 -6.21
C LEU A 431 1.85 9.84 -4.90
N THR A 432 1.16 9.36 -3.85
CA THR A 432 1.08 10.09 -2.57
C THR A 432 1.36 9.19 -1.36
N GLU A 433 0.53 8.20 -1.08
CA GLU A 433 0.54 7.47 0.20
C GLU A 433 1.69 6.46 0.34
N VAL A 434 1.96 5.67 -0.70
CA VAL A 434 3.03 4.66 -0.70
C VAL A 434 4.41 5.32 -0.62
N PRO A 435 4.75 6.35 -1.40
CA PRO A 435 6.05 6.98 -1.30
C PRO A 435 6.35 7.56 0.10
N ASN A 436 5.33 8.06 0.82
CA ASN A 436 5.51 8.56 2.20
C ASN A 436 6.16 7.55 3.15
N ALA A 437 5.89 6.26 2.95
CA ALA A 437 6.46 5.17 3.73
C ALA A 437 7.91 4.84 3.35
N VAL A 438 8.24 5.05 2.07
CA VAL A 438 9.50 4.61 1.46
C VAL A 438 10.61 5.64 1.70
N TRP A 439 10.33 6.93 1.47
CA TRP A 439 11.36 7.96 1.53
C TRP A 439 12.02 8.05 2.89
N GLY A 440 11.24 7.95 3.98
CA GLY A 440 11.78 7.98 5.33
C GLY A 440 12.87 6.92 5.54
N PHE A 441 12.65 5.70 5.04
CA PHE A 441 13.57 4.60 5.24
C PHE A 441 14.83 4.80 4.41
N LEU A 442 14.68 5.30 3.18
CA LEU A 442 15.80 5.64 2.32
C LEU A 442 16.69 6.71 2.98
N TYR A 443 16.10 7.80 3.49
CA TYR A 443 16.87 8.82 4.20
C TYR A 443 17.48 8.32 5.52
N ALA A 444 16.91 7.30 6.16
CA ALA A 444 17.49 6.67 7.34
C ALA A 444 18.66 5.73 7.01
N TRP A 445 18.60 5.05 5.86
CA TRP A 445 19.50 3.94 5.51
C TRP A 445 20.98 4.33 5.47
N GLN A 446 21.33 5.32 4.65
CA GLN A 446 22.72 5.69 4.43
C GLN A 446 23.36 6.35 5.66
N PRO A 447 22.71 7.32 6.35
CA PRO A 447 23.27 7.89 7.58
C PRO A 447 23.48 6.86 8.70
N ALA A 448 22.60 5.87 8.82
CA ALA A 448 22.69 4.85 9.85
C ALA A 448 23.73 3.77 9.56
N THR A 449 23.90 3.36 8.30
CA THR A 449 24.71 2.18 7.93
C THR A 449 26.00 2.51 7.17
N GLY A 450 26.09 3.69 6.58
CA GLY A 450 27.16 4.04 5.64
C GLY A 450 27.12 3.30 4.30
N LEU A 451 26.10 2.46 4.06
CA LEU A 451 25.95 1.71 2.83
C LEU A 451 25.29 2.55 1.73
N GLU A 452 25.79 2.42 0.51
CA GLU A 452 25.13 3.00 -0.67
C GLU A 452 23.72 2.40 -0.88
N MET A 453 22.81 3.22 -1.40
CA MET A 453 21.47 2.75 -1.77
C MET A 453 21.52 1.96 -3.08
N PRO A 454 20.89 0.78 -3.15
CA PRO A 454 20.70 0.06 -4.41
C PRO A 454 19.98 0.92 -5.46
N LYS A 455 20.45 0.89 -6.70
CA LYS A 455 19.87 1.70 -7.79
C LYS A 455 18.45 1.26 -8.12
N GLU A 456 18.16 -0.01 -7.92
CA GLU A 456 16.85 -0.63 -8.14
C GLU A 456 15.81 -0.13 -7.13
N TRP A 457 16.20 0.61 -6.09
CA TRP A 457 15.25 1.26 -5.19
C TRP A 457 14.67 2.55 -5.77
N SER A 458 15.14 3.02 -6.93
CA SER A 458 14.54 4.17 -7.62
C SER A 458 13.06 3.95 -7.95
N ILE A 459 12.67 2.70 -8.25
CA ILE A 459 11.31 2.33 -8.62
C ILE A 459 10.34 2.12 -7.44
N VAL A 460 10.84 2.07 -6.19
CA VAL A 460 9.96 1.85 -5.02
C VAL A 460 9.31 3.13 -4.49
N GLY A 461 9.86 4.30 -4.84
CA GLY A 461 9.41 5.59 -4.35
C GLY A 461 8.27 6.16 -5.18
N VAL A 462 8.59 6.72 -6.34
CA VAL A 462 7.65 7.31 -7.29
C VAL A 462 8.20 7.13 -8.70
N SER A 463 7.34 6.95 -9.70
CA SER A 463 7.72 6.94 -11.12
C SER A 463 7.43 8.31 -11.75
N PRO A 464 8.46 9.15 -12.03
CA PRO A 464 8.26 10.45 -12.66
C PRO A 464 7.61 10.33 -14.05
N ASN A 465 7.97 9.33 -14.85
CA ASN A 465 7.32 9.04 -16.13
C ASN A 465 5.81 8.79 -16.00
N MET A 466 5.42 7.96 -15.02
CA MET A 466 4.01 7.68 -14.75
C MET A 466 3.29 8.96 -14.31
N ALA A 467 3.87 9.72 -13.39
CA ALA A 467 3.30 11.00 -12.95
C ALA A 467 3.10 11.94 -14.14
N LEU A 468 4.11 12.10 -15.00
CA LEU A 468 4.05 12.96 -16.19
C LEU A 468 2.90 12.61 -17.12
N ARG A 469 2.65 11.31 -17.35
CA ARG A 469 1.64 10.85 -18.30
C ARG A 469 0.25 10.74 -17.71
N MET A 470 0.14 10.54 -16.40
CA MET A 470 -1.14 10.41 -15.69
C MET A 470 -1.71 11.78 -15.28
N MET A 471 -0.85 12.78 -15.11
CA MET A 471 -1.25 14.16 -14.81
C MET A 471 -1.74 14.88 -16.08
N ILE A 472 -2.99 15.32 -16.06
CA ILE A 472 -3.66 15.97 -17.21
C ILE A 472 -3.91 17.47 -16.97
N GLY A 473 -3.56 17.98 -15.79
CA GLY A 473 -3.70 19.40 -15.44
C GLY A 473 -3.21 19.70 -14.02
N MET A 474 -3.05 20.98 -13.70
CA MET A 474 -2.62 21.45 -12.38
C MET A 474 -3.29 22.77 -12.02
N GLY A 475 -3.47 23.04 -10.72
CA GLY A 475 -4.00 24.29 -10.21
C GLY A 475 -3.54 24.56 -8.78
N PRO A 476 -4.04 25.63 -8.14
CA PRO A 476 -3.61 26.00 -6.79
C PRO A 476 -3.85 24.86 -5.80
N LYS A 477 -2.77 24.28 -5.27
CA LYS A 477 -2.73 23.16 -4.30
C LYS A 477 -3.28 21.81 -4.79
N TYR A 478 -3.49 21.62 -6.09
CA TYR A 478 -3.90 20.33 -6.64
C TYR A 478 -3.33 20.02 -8.02
N TYR A 479 -3.33 18.74 -8.39
CA TYR A 479 -3.16 18.31 -9.78
C TYR A 479 -4.35 17.45 -10.23
N LYS A 480 -4.62 17.43 -11.54
CA LYS A 480 -5.65 16.62 -12.17
C LYS A 480 -5.05 15.32 -12.74
N HIS A 481 -5.76 14.21 -12.68
CA HIS A 481 -5.39 12.93 -13.31
C HIS A 481 -6.59 12.23 -13.97
N PHE A 482 -6.35 11.16 -14.75
CA PHE A 482 -7.37 10.43 -15.52
C PHE A 482 -8.49 9.77 -14.71
N ASN A 483 -8.36 9.71 -13.38
CA ASN A 483 -9.41 9.18 -12.50
C ASN A 483 -9.85 7.73 -12.79
N TYR A 484 -8.95 6.92 -13.35
CA TYR A 484 -9.18 5.51 -13.69
C TYR A 484 -9.24 4.62 -12.43
N GLY A 485 -10.16 3.66 -12.41
CA GLY A 485 -10.29 2.71 -11.28
C GLY A 485 -10.91 3.31 -10.00
N GLY A 486 -11.46 4.53 -10.08
CA GLY A 486 -12.55 5.00 -9.23
C GLY A 486 -12.28 5.23 -7.74
N HIS A 487 -11.04 5.32 -7.28
CA HIS A 487 -10.78 5.51 -5.85
C HIS A 487 -11.20 6.87 -5.30
N SER A 488 -11.27 7.88 -6.16
CA SER A 488 -11.53 9.28 -5.76
C SER A 488 -12.62 9.98 -6.55
N ASN A 489 -13.61 9.21 -7.02
CA ASN A 489 -14.89 9.76 -7.50
C ASN A 489 -15.70 10.36 -6.32
N GLY A 490 -15.13 11.34 -5.61
CA GLY A 490 -15.76 12.08 -4.52
C GLY A 490 -14.91 12.24 -3.24
N ALA A 491 -13.83 11.47 -3.05
CA ALA A 491 -13.04 11.55 -1.81
C ALA A 491 -12.05 12.72 -1.78
N TRP A 492 -11.52 13.14 -2.94
CA TRP A 492 -10.44 14.14 -3.03
C TRP A 492 -10.64 15.27 -4.06
N GLY A 493 -11.82 15.35 -4.71
CA GLY A 493 -12.18 16.49 -5.56
C GLY A 493 -12.16 16.24 -7.07
N TRP A 494 -12.70 15.11 -7.54
CA TRP A 494 -13.00 14.84 -8.96
C TRP A 494 -11.78 14.79 -9.88
N GLY A 495 -10.99 13.72 -9.73
CA GLY A 495 -9.72 13.56 -10.42
C GLY A 495 -8.69 14.61 -10.01
N GLN A 496 -8.92 15.32 -8.91
CA GLN A 496 -7.96 16.22 -8.28
C GLN A 496 -7.39 15.56 -7.04
N VAL A 497 -6.09 15.75 -6.83
CA VAL A 497 -5.39 15.29 -5.63
C VAL A 497 -4.62 16.46 -5.07
N TYR A 498 -4.60 16.57 -3.73
CA TYR A 498 -3.71 17.50 -3.07
C TYR A 498 -2.28 17.25 -3.50
N SER A 499 -1.68 18.26 -4.13
CA SER A 499 -0.36 18.18 -4.73
C SER A 499 0.79 18.15 -3.72
N SER A 500 0.48 18.30 -2.43
CA SER A 500 1.46 18.47 -1.36
C SER A 500 2.38 17.27 -1.17
N ALA A 501 1.93 16.04 -1.45
CA ALA A 501 2.78 14.87 -1.36
C ALA A 501 3.70 14.75 -2.60
N LEU A 502 3.12 14.87 -3.81
CA LEU A 502 3.83 14.61 -5.05
C LEU A 502 5.02 15.56 -5.27
N TYR A 503 4.87 16.86 -4.96
CA TYR A 503 5.99 17.81 -5.11
C TYR A 503 7.22 17.40 -4.28
N ALA A 504 6.98 16.94 -3.04
CA ALA A 504 8.04 16.45 -2.17
C ALA A 504 8.64 15.14 -2.70
N HIS A 505 7.79 14.20 -3.15
CA HIS A 505 8.22 12.90 -3.69
C HIS A 505 9.12 13.02 -4.92
N LEU A 506 8.78 13.92 -5.83
CA LEU A 506 9.62 14.23 -6.99
C LEU A 506 10.96 14.84 -6.55
N GLY A 507 10.97 15.67 -5.51
CA GLY A 507 12.20 16.21 -4.91
C GLY A 507 13.09 15.12 -4.31
N HIS A 508 12.48 14.17 -3.59
CA HIS A 508 13.19 13.01 -3.02
C HIS A 508 13.84 12.16 -4.11
N TYR A 509 13.11 11.90 -5.20
CA TYR A 509 13.64 11.18 -6.36
C TYR A 509 14.86 11.89 -6.94
N VAL A 510 14.75 13.20 -7.21
CA VAL A 510 15.84 14.00 -7.75
C VAL A 510 17.06 13.97 -6.83
N ASN A 511 16.86 14.14 -5.52
CA ASN A 511 17.94 14.16 -4.54
C ASN A 511 18.66 12.82 -4.41
N LEU A 512 17.93 11.71 -4.35
CA LEU A 512 18.50 10.39 -4.07
C LEU A 512 18.96 9.65 -5.33
N PHE A 513 18.29 9.86 -6.45
CA PHE A 513 18.50 9.07 -7.67
C PHE A 513 18.90 9.90 -8.89
N GLY A 514 18.95 11.24 -8.81
CA GLY A 514 19.17 12.11 -9.97
C GLY A 514 20.46 11.86 -10.75
N GLN A 515 21.55 11.50 -10.08
CA GLN A 515 22.80 11.14 -10.77
C GLN A 515 22.71 9.79 -11.48
N SER A 516 21.99 8.83 -10.89
CA SER A 516 21.85 7.47 -11.43
C SER A 516 20.78 7.34 -12.52
N HIS A 517 19.78 8.24 -12.52
CA HIS A 517 18.62 8.24 -13.41
C HIS A 517 18.32 9.67 -13.91
N PRO A 518 19.22 10.28 -14.69
CA PRO A 518 19.13 11.69 -15.06
C PRO A 518 17.90 12.05 -15.90
N GLU A 519 17.40 11.15 -16.74
CA GLU A 519 16.20 11.40 -17.56
C GLU A 519 14.92 11.48 -16.71
N GLU A 520 14.72 10.51 -15.81
CA GLU A 520 13.58 10.51 -14.87
C GLU A 520 13.66 11.69 -13.89
N ALA A 521 14.87 12.05 -13.45
CA ALA A 521 15.05 13.23 -12.62
C ALA A 521 14.79 14.55 -13.37
N ALA A 522 15.07 14.61 -14.67
CA ALA A 522 14.71 15.76 -15.51
C ALA A 522 13.19 15.89 -15.65
N ILE A 523 12.47 14.77 -15.82
CA ILE A 523 11.00 14.72 -15.79
C ILE A 523 10.48 15.20 -14.42
N ALA A 524 11.04 14.71 -13.33
CA ALA A 524 10.65 15.12 -11.98
C ALA A 524 10.87 16.63 -11.76
N GLN A 525 11.98 17.20 -12.22
CA GLN A 525 12.26 18.63 -12.13
C GLN A 525 11.32 19.46 -13.01
N TYR A 526 11.02 19.00 -14.23
CA TYR A 526 10.02 19.63 -15.10
C TYR A 526 8.65 19.70 -14.40
N LEU A 527 8.18 18.58 -13.83
CA LEU A 527 6.92 18.55 -13.09
C LEU A 527 6.93 19.47 -11.87
N ARG A 528 8.01 19.47 -11.07
CA ARG A 528 8.13 20.37 -9.92
C ARG A 528 8.08 21.83 -10.31
N GLN A 529 8.76 22.21 -11.40
CA GLN A 529 8.70 23.58 -11.93
C GLN A 529 7.26 23.93 -12.31
N ARG A 530 6.58 23.09 -13.10
CA ARG A 530 5.18 23.29 -13.49
C ARG A 530 4.26 23.43 -12.28
N MET A 531 4.45 22.61 -11.26
CA MET A 531 3.66 22.69 -10.03
C MET A 531 3.84 24.02 -9.29
N VAL A 532 5.06 24.59 -9.28
CA VAL A 532 5.28 25.94 -8.72
C VAL A 532 4.60 27.00 -9.58
N GLU A 533 4.76 26.94 -10.89
CA GLU A 533 4.14 27.89 -11.85
C GLU A 533 2.61 27.92 -11.74
N THR A 534 1.98 26.78 -11.48
CA THR A 534 0.51 26.66 -11.36
C THR A 534 -0.01 26.79 -9.93
N GLY A 535 0.87 27.01 -8.94
CA GLY A 535 0.51 27.09 -7.53
C GLY A 535 0.15 25.76 -6.85
N ALA A 536 0.43 24.63 -7.50
CA ALA A 536 0.28 23.30 -6.92
C ALA A 536 1.38 22.99 -5.88
N GLY A 537 2.55 23.59 -5.99
CA GLY A 537 3.64 23.50 -5.00
C GLY A 537 4.22 24.89 -4.70
N PRO A 538 5.19 25.00 -3.78
CA PRO A 538 5.82 23.93 -3.01
C PRO A 538 4.99 23.45 -1.81
N SER A 539 5.43 22.37 -1.16
CA SER A 539 4.82 21.79 0.03
C SER A 539 5.84 21.17 0.98
N GLU A 540 5.58 21.18 2.30
CA GLU A 540 6.50 20.70 3.34
C GLU A 540 6.65 19.15 3.37
N GLY A 541 5.76 18.39 2.72
CA GLY A 541 5.75 16.92 2.74
C GLY A 541 5.18 16.33 4.05
N VAL A 542 5.39 15.03 4.29
CA VAL A 542 4.88 14.34 5.49
C VAL A 542 5.75 14.56 6.73
N TYR A 543 7.07 14.60 6.57
CA TYR A 543 7.98 14.95 7.67
C TYR A 543 8.50 16.37 7.46
N PRO A 544 8.44 17.22 8.49
CA PRO A 544 8.69 18.65 8.35
C PRO A 544 10.15 19.00 7.99
N VAL A 545 11.09 18.04 8.13
CA VAL A 545 12.52 18.27 7.86
C VAL A 545 12.98 17.86 6.47
N PHE A 546 12.12 17.20 5.71
CA PHE A 546 12.48 16.53 4.46
C PHE A 546 13.13 17.47 3.44
N GLN A 547 12.69 18.72 3.37
CA GLN A 547 13.32 19.71 2.49
C GLN A 547 14.76 20.07 2.88
N PHE A 548 15.11 20.01 4.17
CA PHE A 548 16.48 20.25 4.62
C PHE A 548 17.41 19.07 4.34
N LEU A 549 16.87 17.84 4.23
CA LEU A 549 17.66 16.64 3.92
C LEU A 549 18.07 16.55 2.45
N MET A 550 17.47 17.35 1.57
CA MET A 550 17.66 17.29 0.13
C MET A 550 18.94 18.03 -0.35
N THR A 551 20.07 17.71 0.26
CA THR A 551 21.39 18.35 0.03
C THR A 551 22.02 18.03 -1.34
N GLY A 552 21.55 17.00 -2.04
CA GLY A 552 21.98 16.65 -3.40
C GLY A 552 21.23 17.38 -4.52
N SER A 553 20.21 18.18 -4.19
CA SER A 553 19.34 18.81 -5.19
C SER A 553 20.03 19.82 -6.11
N GLU A 554 21.19 20.36 -5.73
CA GLU A 554 21.95 21.29 -6.57
C GLU A 554 22.59 20.61 -7.78
N GLN A 555 22.77 19.30 -7.72
CA GLN A 555 23.30 18.47 -8.80
C GLN A 555 22.19 17.94 -9.72
N ALA A 556 20.95 18.41 -9.51
CA ALA A 556 19.81 17.97 -10.28
C ALA A 556 19.93 18.37 -11.76
N PRO A 557 19.44 17.53 -12.68
CA PRO A 557 19.33 17.92 -14.08
C PRO A 557 18.41 19.14 -14.24
N ALA A 558 18.57 19.83 -15.37
CA ALA A 558 17.70 20.94 -15.74
C ALA A 558 16.24 20.45 -15.84
N PRO A 559 15.24 21.31 -15.53
CA PRO A 559 13.81 20.98 -15.60
C PRO A 559 13.30 20.95 -17.05
N VAL A 560 13.96 20.18 -17.91
CA VAL A 560 13.65 20.06 -19.33
C VAL A 560 13.30 18.61 -19.61
N LEU A 561 12.17 18.38 -20.28
CA LEU A 561 11.78 17.05 -20.69
C LEU A 561 12.85 16.43 -21.62
N PRO A 562 13.20 15.16 -21.43
CA PRO A 562 14.11 14.46 -22.34
C PRO A 562 13.65 14.56 -23.80
N PRO A 563 14.56 14.78 -24.77
CA PRO A 563 14.19 14.82 -26.18
C PRO A 563 13.69 13.46 -26.65
N GLY A 564 12.68 13.44 -27.53
CA GLY A 564 12.20 12.21 -28.14
C GLY A 564 11.31 11.33 -27.24
N LEU A 565 10.74 11.87 -26.17
CA LEU A 565 9.71 11.16 -25.40
C LEU A 565 8.61 10.62 -26.33
N PRO A 566 8.25 9.33 -26.23
CA PRO A 566 7.26 8.74 -27.11
C PRO A 566 5.87 9.28 -26.82
N VAL A 567 5.02 9.33 -27.85
CA VAL A 567 3.63 9.83 -27.70
C VAL A 567 2.78 8.91 -26.83
N ALA A 568 3.19 7.65 -26.63
CA ALA A 568 2.57 6.74 -25.66
C ALA A 568 3.59 5.92 -24.88
N ARG A 569 3.18 5.39 -23.73
CA ARG A 569 3.92 4.36 -22.98
C ARG A 569 2.93 3.30 -22.50
N TYR A 570 3.31 2.02 -22.67
CA TYR A 570 2.63 0.89 -22.06
C TYR A 570 3.23 0.61 -20.69
N PHE A 571 2.38 0.62 -19.67
CA PHE A 571 2.70 0.25 -18.29
C PHE A 571 2.24 -1.18 -18.07
N GLY A 572 3.14 -2.14 -18.32
CA GLY A 572 2.82 -3.56 -18.42
C GLY A 572 2.36 -4.17 -17.10
N SER A 573 2.91 -3.73 -15.97
CA SER A 573 2.54 -4.23 -14.64
C SER A 573 1.05 -4.03 -14.33
N ILE A 574 0.51 -2.89 -14.74
CA ILE A 574 -0.87 -2.44 -14.47
C ILE A 574 -1.78 -2.48 -15.70
N GLY A 575 -1.27 -2.91 -16.86
CA GLY A 575 -2.05 -3.10 -18.08
C GLY A 575 -2.63 -1.81 -18.69
N LEU A 576 -1.94 -0.67 -18.53
CA LEU A 576 -2.41 0.64 -19.03
C LEU A 576 -1.51 1.19 -20.13
N VAL A 577 -2.11 1.81 -21.15
CA VAL A 577 -1.39 2.63 -22.13
C VAL A 577 -1.76 4.08 -21.93
N LEU A 578 -0.78 4.93 -21.64
CA LEU A 578 -0.98 6.37 -21.48
C LEU A 578 -0.39 7.12 -22.68
N MET A 579 -1.21 7.94 -23.32
CA MET A 579 -0.91 8.63 -24.57
C MET A 579 -1.05 10.15 -24.39
N SER A 580 -0.20 10.93 -25.04
CA SER A 580 -0.34 12.39 -25.08
C SER A 580 0.27 13.02 -26.34
N SER A 581 -0.29 14.13 -26.80
CA SER A 581 0.30 14.98 -27.85
C SER A 581 1.49 15.81 -27.36
N GLY A 582 1.62 15.97 -26.05
CA GLY A 582 2.63 16.79 -25.37
C GLY A 582 2.39 16.80 -23.85
N PHE A 583 2.89 17.80 -23.14
CA PHE A 583 2.73 17.90 -21.67
C PHE A 583 2.42 19.32 -21.19
N GLY A 584 1.77 20.10 -22.07
CA GLY A 584 1.27 21.43 -21.85
C GLY A 584 -0.24 21.47 -21.56
N PRO A 585 -0.78 22.67 -21.27
CA PRO A 585 -2.19 22.87 -20.93
C PRO A 585 -3.14 22.65 -22.11
N ASP A 586 -2.65 22.81 -23.34
CA ASP A 586 -3.42 22.63 -24.57
C ASP A 586 -3.24 21.24 -25.18
N ASP A 587 -2.52 20.32 -24.54
CA ASP A 587 -2.28 18.99 -25.09
C ASP A 587 -3.48 18.05 -24.89
N THR A 588 -3.58 17.05 -25.76
CA THR A 588 -4.58 15.99 -25.70
C THR A 588 -3.97 14.78 -25.01
N TYR A 589 -4.67 14.25 -24.02
CA TYR A 589 -4.26 13.11 -23.21
C TYR A 589 -5.27 11.97 -23.38
N ALA A 590 -4.78 10.73 -23.46
CA ALA A 590 -5.64 9.55 -23.44
C ALA A 590 -5.08 8.43 -22.57
N LEU A 591 -5.99 7.67 -21.95
CA LEU A 591 -5.70 6.44 -21.22
C LEU A 591 -6.44 5.30 -21.91
N PHE A 592 -5.79 4.14 -22.05
CA PHE A 592 -6.39 2.92 -22.56
C PHE A 592 -6.12 1.74 -21.62
N SER A 593 -7.18 1.01 -21.24
CA SER A 593 -7.12 -0.22 -20.44
C SER A 593 -6.83 -1.41 -21.37
N GLN A 594 -5.56 -1.78 -21.48
CA GLN A 594 -5.14 -2.92 -22.31
C GLN A 594 -5.31 -4.25 -21.58
N GLY A 595 -5.26 -4.26 -20.25
CA GLY A 595 -5.33 -5.49 -19.45
C GLY A 595 -4.02 -6.30 -19.48
N GLY A 596 -4.09 -7.56 -19.03
CA GLY A 596 -2.95 -8.51 -18.98
C GLY A 596 -1.91 -8.26 -17.88
N GLY A 597 -1.98 -7.14 -17.15
CA GLY A 597 -0.99 -6.78 -16.14
C GLY A 597 -1.05 -7.63 -14.87
N ALA A 598 0.09 -8.18 -14.43
CA ALA A 598 0.16 -9.06 -13.26
C ALA A 598 -0.25 -8.38 -11.95
N SER A 599 -0.09 -7.05 -11.82
CA SER A 599 -0.54 -6.30 -10.64
C SER A 599 -2.07 -6.17 -10.58
N LEU A 600 -2.77 -6.45 -11.69
CA LEU A 600 -4.22 -6.61 -11.73
C LEU A 600 -4.67 -7.98 -11.17
N ALA A 601 -3.75 -8.93 -10.97
CA ALA A 601 -4.02 -10.30 -10.50
C ALA A 601 -4.13 -10.47 -8.97
N ALA A 602 -4.21 -9.39 -8.19
CA ALA A 602 -4.05 -9.44 -6.74
C ALA A 602 -4.92 -10.53 -6.06
N PRO A 603 -4.33 -11.42 -5.24
CA PRO A 603 -5.04 -12.52 -4.60
C PRO A 603 -5.92 -12.03 -3.45
N GLN A 604 -7.11 -12.62 -3.33
CA GLN A 604 -8.12 -12.41 -2.28
C GLN A 604 -8.80 -11.04 -2.23
N GLY A 605 -9.86 -10.88 -3.05
CA GLY A 605 -11.07 -10.14 -2.67
C GLY A 605 -10.96 -8.62 -2.45
N ARG A 606 -9.76 -8.04 -2.48
CA ARG A 606 -9.49 -6.59 -2.43
C ARG A 606 -9.22 -6.05 -3.84
N ARG A 607 -10.02 -6.49 -4.82
CA ARG A 607 -9.86 -6.07 -6.21
C ARG A 607 -10.26 -4.60 -6.31
N LEU A 608 -9.29 -3.75 -6.61
CA LEU A 608 -9.47 -2.32 -6.85
C LEU A 608 -9.76 -2.02 -8.32
N CYS A 609 -9.91 -3.05 -9.15
CA CYS A 609 -10.10 -2.99 -10.59
C CYS A 609 -11.57 -3.20 -10.96
N ASP A 610 -11.98 -2.59 -12.07
CA ASP A 610 -13.31 -2.74 -12.66
C ASP A 610 -13.33 -3.76 -13.79
N TYR A 611 -14.52 -4.13 -14.24
CA TYR A 611 -14.74 -4.94 -15.44
C TYR A 611 -14.63 -4.06 -16.71
N ASP A 612 -13.43 -3.52 -16.95
CA ASP A 612 -13.20 -2.38 -17.86
C ASP A 612 -12.14 -2.63 -18.94
N ALA A 613 -11.83 -3.90 -19.26
CA ALA A 613 -10.86 -4.18 -20.34
C ALA A 613 -11.30 -3.48 -21.63
N THR A 614 -10.36 -2.90 -22.37
CA THR A 614 -10.57 -2.10 -23.59
C THR A 614 -11.13 -0.68 -23.37
N HIS A 615 -11.41 -0.27 -22.14
CA HIS A 615 -11.83 1.09 -21.81
C HIS A 615 -10.82 2.14 -22.30
N PHE A 616 -11.31 3.30 -22.69
CA PHE A 616 -10.45 4.46 -22.94
C PHE A 616 -11.04 5.74 -22.34
N THR A 617 -10.19 6.66 -21.89
CA THR A 617 -10.54 8.01 -21.46
C THR A 617 -9.81 9.02 -22.34
N ILE A 618 -10.47 10.13 -22.71
CA ILE A 618 -9.88 11.21 -23.51
C ILE A 618 -10.08 12.54 -22.78
N TYR A 619 -8.98 13.29 -22.62
CA TYR A 619 -8.96 14.62 -22.03
C TYR A 619 -8.35 15.64 -22.99
N LYS A 620 -9.03 16.76 -23.20
CA LYS A 620 -8.56 17.92 -23.96
C LYS A 620 -9.37 19.13 -23.54
N LYS A 621 -8.76 19.99 -22.71
CA LYS A 621 -9.42 21.14 -22.06
C LYS A 621 -10.74 20.79 -21.34
N GLY A 622 -10.86 19.55 -20.87
CA GLY A 622 -12.08 18.95 -20.35
C GLY A 622 -12.06 17.43 -20.47
N PHE A 623 -12.82 16.73 -19.64
CA PHE A 623 -13.01 15.28 -19.74
C PHE A 623 -14.03 14.97 -20.83
N LEU A 624 -13.56 14.48 -21.97
CA LEU A 624 -14.35 14.33 -23.19
C LEU A 624 -14.94 12.94 -23.37
N ALA A 625 -14.18 11.89 -23.03
CA ALA A 625 -14.66 10.53 -22.90
C ALA A 625 -14.32 10.05 -21.49
N LEU A 626 -15.33 9.71 -20.67
CA LEU A 626 -15.18 9.52 -19.22
C LEU A 626 -15.14 8.05 -18.79
N ASP A 627 -14.52 7.82 -17.63
CA ASP A 627 -14.80 6.67 -16.74
C ASP A 627 -15.84 7.11 -15.68
N THR A 628 -16.99 6.44 -15.59
CA THR A 628 -18.19 6.98 -14.91
C THR A 628 -18.59 6.23 -13.63
N GLY A 629 -19.40 6.88 -12.78
CA GLY A 629 -19.91 6.33 -11.51
C GLY A 629 -19.07 6.71 -10.28
N VAL A 630 -19.36 6.12 -9.11
CA VAL A 630 -18.67 6.40 -7.83
C VAL A 630 -18.42 5.12 -7.01
N ARG A 631 -17.25 5.00 -6.39
CA ARG A 631 -16.89 3.86 -5.53
C ARG A 631 -17.50 3.98 -4.13
N PHE A 632 -17.76 2.83 -3.50
CA PHE A 632 -18.34 2.65 -2.16
C PHE A 632 -19.75 3.22 -1.95
N ALA A 633 -20.40 3.70 -3.01
CA ALA A 633 -21.82 3.98 -3.00
C ALA A 633 -22.61 2.69 -3.21
N LEU A 634 -23.48 2.29 -2.29
CA LEU A 634 -24.39 1.17 -2.47
C LEU A 634 -25.80 1.68 -2.80
N PRO A 635 -26.56 0.99 -3.69
CA PRO A 635 -26.22 -0.22 -4.44
C PRO A 635 -25.46 0.04 -5.76
N HIS A 636 -25.03 1.28 -6.01
CA HIS A 636 -24.41 1.74 -7.25
C HIS A 636 -23.13 0.99 -7.64
N SER A 637 -22.20 0.84 -6.71
CA SER A 637 -20.85 0.31 -6.96
C SER A 637 -20.88 -1.09 -7.60
N PRO A 638 -21.54 -2.10 -7.02
CA PRO A 638 -21.55 -3.43 -7.60
C PRO A 638 -22.36 -3.55 -8.90
N ASN A 639 -23.30 -2.63 -9.16
CA ASN A 639 -24.29 -2.77 -10.25
C ASN A 639 -24.09 -1.83 -11.44
N TYR A 640 -23.28 -0.78 -11.28
CA TYR A 640 -22.95 0.16 -12.34
C TYR A 640 -21.45 0.42 -12.38
N ARG A 641 -20.86 1.03 -11.35
CA ARG A 641 -19.48 1.55 -11.39
C ARG A 641 -18.40 0.49 -11.62
N HIS A 642 -18.57 -0.72 -11.09
CA HIS A 642 -17.61 -1.81 -11.34
C HIS A 642 -17.88 -2.56 -12.65
N GLN A 643 -19.00 -2.28 -13.31
CA GLN A 643 -19.50 -3.03 -14.46
C GLN A 643 -19.13 -2.33 -15.77
N THR A 644 -18.92 -3.11 -16.83
CA THR A 644 -18.54 -2.61 -18.16
C THR A 644 -19.44 -1.49 -18.71
N VAL A 645 -20.71 -1.45 -18.30
CA VAL A 645 -21.69 -0.41 -18.68
C VAL A 645 -21.31 1.00 -18.19
N ALA A 646 -20.39 1.15 -17.25
CA ALA A 646 -19.86 2.43 -16.79
C ALA A 646 -18.63 2.92 -17.59
N HIS A 647 -18.16 2.14 -18.56
CA HIS A 647 -16.89 2.32 -19.24
C HIS A 647 -17.07 2.38 -20.76
N ASN A 648 -16.20 3.14 -21.45
CA ASN A 648 -16.13 3.22 -22.91
C ASN A 648 -15.68 1.89 -23.57
N ALA A 649 -16.55 0.88 -23.56
CA ALA A 649 -16.29 -0.50 -23.97
C ALA A 649 -17.47 -1.05 -24.80
N VAL A 650 -17.50 -2.38 -25.03
CA VAL A 650 -18.60 -3.08 -25.73
C VAL A 650 -19.36 -3.99 -24.78
N LEU A 651 -20.68 -4.00 -24.91
CA LEU A 651 -21.59 -4.92 -24.23
C LEU A 651 -22.09 -6.00 -25.19
N ILE A 652 -22.25 -7.22 -24.68
CA ILE A 652 -22.96 -8.32 -25.36
C ILE A 652 -24.00 -8.82 -24.37
N HIS A 653 -25.28 -8.56 -24.63
CA HIS A 653 -26.34 -8.86 -23.68
C HIS A 653 -26.90 -10.28 -23.88
N MET A 654 -26.52 -11.19 -22.97
CA MET A 654 -27.10 -12.53 -22.88
C MET A 654 -28.20 -12.54 -21.80
N PRO A 655 -29.46 -12.90 -22.15
CA PRO A 655 -30.54 -12.98 -21.17
C PRO A 655 -30.22 -13.94 -20.02
N GLY A 656 -30.48 -13.50 -18.79
CA GLY A 656 -30.27 -14.30 -17.58
C GLY A 656 -28.81 -14.50 -17.15
N GLU A 657 -27.86 -13.78 -17.76
CA GLU A 657 -26.46 -13.82 -17.35
C GLU A 657 -26.28 -13.36 -15.89
N GLN A 658 -25.47 -14.10 -15.14
CA GLN A 658 -25.10 -13.75 -13.77
C GLN A 658 -23.67 -13.21 -13.73
N PHE A 659 -23.46 -12.16 -12.94
CA PHE A 659 -22.17 -11.50 -12.80
C PHE A 659 -21.48 -11.89 -11.48
N PRO A 660 -20.14 -11.97 -11.45
CA PRO A 660 -19.42 -12.27 -10.22
C PRO A 660 -19.54 -11.15 -9.18
N ARG A 661 -19.41 -11.52 -7.91
CA ARG A 661 -19.33 -10.57 -6.79
C ARG A 661 -18.18 -9.58 -7.00
N THR A 662 -18.44 -8.30 -6.76
CA THR A 662 -17.43 -7.24 -6.77
C THR A 662 -16.82 -7.05 -5.37
N VAL A 663 -15.81 -6.17 -5.25
CA VAL A 663 -15.23 -5.80 -3.95
C VAL A 663 -16.26 -5.13 -3.02
N THR A 664 -17.20 -4.38 -3.57
CA THR A 664 -18.21 -3.62 -2.82
C THR A 664 -19.49 -4.40 -2.56
N GLY A 665 -19.69 -5.56 -3.19
CA GLY A 665 -20.86 -6.41 -2.93
C GLY A 665 -21.29 -7.27 -4.12
N PRO A 666 -22.39 -8.04 -3.96
CA PRO A 666 -22.97 -8.83 -5.04
C PRO A 666 -23.54 -7.92 -6.15
N ALA A 667 -23.21 -8.25 -7.40
CA ALA A 667 -23.83 -7.65 -8.57
C ALA A 667 -25.13 -8.40 -8.90
N ILE A 668 -26.23 -7.67 -9.07
CA ILE A 668 -27.54 -8.22 -9.44
C ILE A 668 -28.01 -7.71 -10.81
N ALA A 669 -27.41 -6.63 -11.33
CA ALA A 669 -27.71 -6.11 -12.67
C ALA A 669 -27.12 -7.02 -13.75
N ASN A 670 -27.92 -7.39 -14.76
CA ASN A 670 -27.38 -7.89 -16.03
C ASN A 670 -27.00 -6.71 -16.91
N THR A 671 -25.73 -6.32 -16.85
CA THR A 671 -25.22 -5.16 -17.60
C THR A 671 -24.79 -5.51 -19.03
N GLY A 672 -24.80 -6.79 -19.41
CA GLY A 672 -24.23 -7.27 -20.68
C GLY A 672 -22.70 -7.14 -20.78
N GLY A 673 -22.03 -6.76 -19.70
CA GLY A 673 -20.58 -6.51 -19.65
C GLY A 673 -19.68 -7.73 -19.51
N GLN A 674 -18.44 -7.50 -19.14
CA GLN A 674 -17.42 -8.50 -18.83
C GLN A 674 -17.71 -9.17 -17.48
N ASN A 675 -17.31 -10.43 -17.33
CA ASN A 675 -17.48 -11.22 -16.11
C ASN A 675 -16.15 -11.74 -15.54
N ARG A 676 -15.02 -11.34 -16.11
CA ARG A 676 -13.69 -11.51 -15.53
C ARG A 676 -12.89 -10.22 -15.61
N TYR A 677 -11.82 -10.13 -14.82
CA TYR A 677 -11.06 -8.90 -14.66
C TYR A 677 -10.12 -8.65 -15.85
N PRO A 678 -9.69 -7.41 -16.08
CA PRO A 678 -8.83 -7.06 -17.21
C PRO A 678 -7.50 -7.82 -17.28
N VAL A 679 -7.05 -8.45 -16.18
CA VAL A 679 -5.88 -9.33 -16.18
C VAL A 679 -6.01 -10.53 -17.12
N ASP A 680 -7.24 -10.99 -17.39
CA ASP A 680 -7.49 -12.12 -18.30
C ASP A 680 -7.54 -11.68 -19.77
N ALA A 681 -7.55 -10.37 -20.06
CA ALA A 681 -7.44 -9.88 -21.43
C ALA A 681 -6.02 -10.11 -21.97
N VAL A 682 -5.90 -10.34 -23.28
CA VAL A 682 -4.64 -10.67 -23.94
C VAL A 682 -4.17 -9.48 -24.77
N PRO A 683 -3.13 -8.74 -24.32
CA PRO A 683 -2.42 -7.78 -25.15
C PRO A 683 -1.93 -8.43 -26.46
N LEU A 684 -2.34 -7.90 -27.61
CA LEU A 684 -1.93 -8.40 -28.93
C LEU A 684 -0.78 -7.59 -29.52
N ALA A 685 -0.83 -6.27 -29.37
CA ALA A 685 0.19 -5.36 -29.90
C ALA A 685 0.24 -4.05 -29.11
N PHE A 686 1.42 -3.43 -29.08
CA PHE A 686 1.63 -2.03 -28.69
C PHE A 686 2.77 -1.47 -29.55
N GLU A 687 2.53 -0.33 -30.18
CA GLU A 687 3.51 0.38 -30.98
C GLU A 687 3.36 1.88 -30.76
N THR A 688 4.48 2.60 -30.62
CA THR A 688 4.46 4.05 -30.46
C THR A 688 5.58 4.67 -31.27
N GLU A 689 5.21 5.68 -32.04
CA GLU A 689 6.08 6.46 -32.90
C GLU A 689 5.73 7.94 -32.79
N ARG A 690 6.55 8.82 -33.38
CA ARG A 690 6.29 10.27 -33.34
C ARG A 690 4.91 10.66 -33.89
N LEU A 691 4.38 9.90 -34.85
CA LEU A 691 3.15 10.23 -35.57
C LEU A 691 1.92 9.43 -35.13
N PHE A 692 2.09 8.41 -34.29
CA PHE A 692 0.98 7.59 -33.80
C PHE A 692 1.32 6.78 -32.54
N ALA A 693 0.28 6.38 -31.82
CA ALA A 693 0.35 5.25 -30.90
C ALA A 693 -0.77 4.27 -31.20
N TYR A 694 -0.42 2.99 -31.24
CA TYR A 694 -1.31 1.89 -31.57
C TYR A 694 -1.28 0.86 -30.44
N THR A 695 -2.45 0.36 -30.07
CA THR A 695 -2.58 -0.80 -29.18
C THR A 695 -3.72 -1.70 -29.65
N ALA A 696 -3.54 -3.00 -29.46
CA ALA A 696 -4.56 -4.01 -29.77
C ALA A 696 -4.66 -5.02 -28.64
N VAL A 697 -5.88 -5.44 -28.35
CA VAL A 697 -6.21 -6.35 -27.25
C VAL A 697 -7.30 -7.33 -27.67
N ASP A 698 -7.10 -8.60 -27.34
CA ASP A 698 -8.16 -9.60 -27.33
C ASP A 698 -8.78 -9.67 -25.94
N ALA A 699 -9.97 -9.10 -25.82
CA ALA A 699 -10.76 -9.10 -24.60
C ALA A 699 -11.76 -10.26 -24.56
N THR A 700 -11.76 -11.19 -25.52
CA THR A 700 -12.65 -12.36 -25.51
C THR A 700 -12.66 -13.10 -24.17
N PRO A 701 -11.51 -13.35 -23.50
CA PRO A 701 -11.49 -14.14 -22.27
C PRO A 701 -12.14 -13.46 -21.05
N VAL A 702 -12.35 -12.14 -21.09
CA VAL A 702 -13.00 -11.40 -19.99
C VAL A 702 -14.53 -11.42 -20.07
N TYR A 703 -15.10 -11.87 -21.18
CA TYR A 703 -16.53 -12.10 -21.33
C TYR A 703 -16.89 -13.55 -21.03
N ASN A 704 -18.19 -13.78 -20.79
CA ASN A 704 -18.73 -15.12 -20.71
C ASN A 704 -18.59 -15.87 -22.05
N GLU A 705 -17.95 -17.03 -22.05
CA GLU A 705 -17.77 -17.87 -23.25
C GLU A 705 -19.10 -18.28 -23.90
N ALA A 706 -20.18 -18.35 -23.13
CA ALA A 706 -21.51 -18.67 -23.64
C ALA A 706 -22.11 -17.55 -24.49
N LYS A 707 -21.59 -16.31 -24.43
CA LYS A 707 -22.10 -15.15 -25.18
C LYS A 707 -21.12 -14.55 -26.17
N CYS A 708 -19.82 -14.64 -25.90
CA CYS A 708 -18.77 -13.97 -26.68
C CYS A 708 -17.84 -15.02 -27.30
N ALA A 709 -17.80 -15.04 -28.64
CA ALA A 709 -16.84 -15.83 -29.40
C ALA A 709 -15.62 -15.00 -29.83
N ARG A 710 -15.76 -13.67 -29.91
CA ARG A 710 -14.67 -12.74 -30.21
C ARG A 710 -14.99 -11.34 -29.70
N MET A 711 -14.03 -10.70 -29.04
CA MET A 711 -14.03 -9.26 -28.78
C MET A 711 -12.59 -8.74 -28.88
N VAL A 712 -12.22 -8.21 -30.04
CA VAL A 712 -10.89 -7.61 -30.26
C VAL A 712 -11.03 -6.13 -30.52
N ARG A 713 -10.31 -5.30 -29.75
CA ARG A 713 -10.23 -3.85 -29.95
C ARG A 713 -8.86 -3.46 -30.48
N GLN A 714 -8.86 -2.58 -31.48
CA GLN A 714 -7.72 -1.77 -31.91
C GLN A 714 -7.99 -0.32 -31.58
N PHE A 715 -7.02 0.33 -30.95
CA PHE A 715 -7.08 1.74 -30.57
C PHE A 715 -5.85 2.45 -31.10
N LEU A 716 -6.08 3.47 -31.94
CA LEU A 716 -5.03 4.24 -32.60
C LEU A 716 -5.19 5.71 -32.24
N PHE A 717 -4.16 6.31 -31.64
CA PHE A 717 -4.04 7.74 -31.42
C PHE A 717 -3.15 8.37 -32.50
N LEU A 718 -3.66 9.41 -33.14
CA LEU A 718 -3.01 10.19 -34.19
C LEU A 718 -2.84 11.63 -33.68
N PRO A 719 -1.72 11.95 -33.03
CA PRO A 719 -1.50 13.25 -32.43
C PRO A 719 -1.57 14.40 -33.46
N PRO A 720 -2.14 15.54 -33.07
CA PRO A 720 -2.50 15.87 -31.68
C PRO A 720 -3.86 15.33 -31.20
N ASP A 721 -4.83 15.10 -32.08
CA ASP A 721 -6.24 15.23 -31.67
C ASP A 721 -7.19 14.13 -32.17
N HIS A 722 -6.71 13.12 -32.90
CA HIS A 722 -7.57 12.14 -33.57
C HIS A 722 -7.38 10.73 -33.03
N PHE A 723 -8.47 9.99 -32.92
CA PHE A 723 -8.46 8.60 -32.49
C PHE A 723 -9.29 7.73 -33.43
N VAL A 724 -8.83 6.50 -33.65
CA VAL A 724 -9.59 5.47 -34.37
C VAL A 724 -9.80 4.29 -33.43
N VAL A 725 -11.06 3.90 -33.26
CA VAL A 725 -11.46 2.73 -32.47
C VAL A 725 -12.07 1.72 -33.42
N PHE A 726 -11.51 0.52 -33.46
CA PHE A 726 -12.00 -0.56 -34.29
C PHE A 726 -12.21 -1.83 -33.46
N ASP A 727 -13.45 -2.27 -33.38
CA ASP A 727 -13.86 -3.46 -32.63
C ASP A 727 -14.39 -4.54 -33.58
N ARG A 728 -13.88 -5.76 -33.42
CA ARG A 728 -14.44 -6.97 -34.04
C ARG A 728 -15.12 -7.80 -32.97
N VAL A 729 -16.44 -7.93 -33.10
CA VAL A 729 -17.28 -8.51 -32.05
C VAL A 729 -18.12 -9.64 -32.62
N VAL A 730 -17.93 -10.85 -32.10
CA VAL A 730 -18.71 -12.03 -32.47
C VAL A 730 -19.42 -12.56 -31.24
N SER A 731 -20.75 -12.51 -31.25
CA SER A 731 -21.58 -13.18 -30.25
C SER A 731 -21.88 -14.62 -30.67
N THR A 732 -22.07 -15.51 -29.70
CA THR A 732 -22.41 -16.92 -29.96
C THR A 732 -23.80 -17.09 -30.57
N LYS A 733 -24.67 -16.09 -30.42
CA LYS A 733 -25.99 -16.03 -31.02
C LYS A 733 -26.27 -14.66 -31.62
N ALA A 734 -26.95 -14.63 -32.76
CA ALA A 734 -27.25 -13.39 -33.49
C ALA A 734 -28.20 -12.46 -32.71
N GLU A 735 -29.08 -13.03 -31.88
CA GLU A 735 -30.03 -12.30 -31.06
C GLU A 735 -29.42 -11.64 -29.82
N TYR A 736 -28.16 -11.92 -29.47
CA TYR A 736 -27.47 -11.24 -28.37
C TYR A 736 -27.08 -9.83 -28.80
N PRO A 737 -27.76 -8.78 -28.30
CA PRO A 737 -27.51 -7.42 -28.75
C PRO A 737 -26.11 -6.98 -28.36
N LYS A 738 -25.43 -6.34 -29.32
CA LYS A 738 -24.12 -5.72 -29.11
C LYS A 738 -24.27 -4.22 -29.05
N THR A 739 -23.62 -3.60 -28.08
CA THR A 739 -23.70 -2.16 -27.86
C THR A 739 -22.29 -1.60 -27.61
N TRP A 740 -21.85 -0.65 -28.42
CA TRP A 740 -20.64 0.12 -28.18
C TRP A 740 -20.98 1.40 -27.40
N LEU A 741 -20.15 1.74 -26.40
CA LEU A 741 -20.41 2.82 -25.45
C LEU A 741 -19.39 3.96 -25.57
N LEU A 742 -19.86 5.20 -25.52
CA LEU A 742 -19.04 6.37 -25.19
C LEU A 742 -19.75 7.30 -24.20
N HIS A 743 -19.13 7.50 -23.05
CA HIS A 743 -19.64 8.26 -21.92
C HIS A 743 -19.20 9.73 -21.99
N THR A 744 -20.15 10.62 -21.73
CA THR A 744 -19.96 12.07 -21.76
C THR A 744 -20.48 12.72 -20.48
N ALA A 745 -19.85 13.83 -20.09
CA ALA A 745 -20.25 14.59 -18.92
C ALA A 745 -21.60 15.32 -19.14
N ASN A 746 -21.79 15.82 -20.36
CA ASN A 746 -22.94 16.62 -20.80
C ASN A 746 -23.73 15.90 -21.89
N GLU A 747 -24.98 16.33 -22.08
CA GLU A 747 -25.86 15.74 -23.07
C GLU A 747 -25.27 15.84 -24.48
N PRO A 748 -25.06 14.71 -25.18
CA PRO A 748 -24.52 14.73 -26.54
C PRO A 748 -25.60 15.15 -27.55
N MET A 749 -25.16 15.85 -28.60
CA MET A 749 -25.98 16.19 -29.76
C MET A 749 -25.68 15.23 -30.90
N ILE A 750 -26.69 14.46 -31.32
CA ILE A 750 -26.58 13.47 -32.41
C ILE A 750 -27.12 14.10 -33.71
N ALA A 751 -26.36 13.93 -34.80
CA ALA A 751 -26.74 14.31 -36.16
C ALA A 751 -26.33 13.19 -37.14
N GLY A 752 -27.30 12.37 -37.56
CA GLY A 752 -27.03 11.20 -38.40
C GLY A 752 -26.17 10.18 -37.65
N ARG A 753 -25.00 9.84 -38.22
CA ARG A 753 -24.01 8.91 -37.62
C ARG A 753 -22.88 9.63 -36.87
N GLU A 754 -23.01 10.93 -36.67
CA GLU A 754 -22.06 11.74 -35.91
C GLU A 754 -22.72 12.26 -34.63
N PHE A 755 -21.95 12.39 -33.56
CA PHE A 755 -22.39 13.12 -32.39
C PHE A 755 -21.28 14.01 -31.84
N ARG A 756 -21.70 15.07 -31.16
CA ARG A 756 -20.80 16.00 -30.46
C ARG A 756 -21.16 16.12 -28.98
N SER A 757 -20.17 16.32 -28.13
CA SER A 757 -20.37 16.66 -26.72
C SER A 757 -19.30 17.66 -26.27
N ASP A 758 -19.70 18.59 -25.42
CA ASP A 758 -18.85 19.68 -24.91
C ASP A 758 -18.71 19.51 -23.39
N GLN A 759 -17.51 19.72 -22.85
CA GLN A 759 -17.25 19.72 -21.41
C GLN A 759 -16.15 20.73 -21.11
N ASP A 760 -16.38 21.62 -20.14
CA ASP A 760 -15.50 22.77 -19.85
C ASP A 760 -15.21 23.59 -21.12
N GLN A 761 -13.97 23.64 -21.61
CA GLN A 761 -13.59 24.29 -22.87
C GLN A 761 -13.36 23.29 -24.02
N GLY A 762 -13.43 22.00 -23.73
CA GLY A 762 -13.23 20.91 -24.67
C GLY A 762 -14.48 20.59 -25.49
N ARG A 763 -14.26 19.98 -26.66
CA ARG A 763 -15.28 19.42 -27.53
C ARG A 763 -14.81 18.08 -28.11
N LEU A 764 -15.69 17.10 -28.09
CA LEU A 764 -15.54 15.81 -28.74
C LEU A 764 -16.51 15.69 -29.91
N PHE A 765 -16.00 15.25 -31.06
CA PHE A 765 -16.79 14.68 -32.14
C PHE A 765 -16.51 13.18 -32.25
N CYS A 766 -17.54 12.40 -32.54
CA CYS A 766 -17.40 10.99 -32.88
C CYS A 766 -18.29 10.67 -34.06
N ARG A 767 -17.70 10.09 -35.11
CA ARG A 767 -18.40 9.60 -36.30
C ARG A 767 -18.33 8.08 -36.34
N THR A 768 -19.50 7.46 -36.33
CA THR A 768 -19.66 6.02 -36.57
C THR A 768 -19.59 5.74 -38.06
N LEU A 769 -18.55 5.02 -38.46
CA LEU A 769 -18.30 4.59 -39.83
C LEU A 769 -18.87 3.20 -40.09
N TYR A 770 -18.72 2.29 -39.11
CA TYR A 770 -19.33 0.96 -39.09
C TYR A 770 -20.01 0.65 -37.75
N PRO A 771 -21.08 -0.17 -37.75
CA PRO A 771 -21.71 -0.75 -38.94
C PRO A 771 -22.43 0.30 -39.80
N LEU A 772 -22.61 0.04 -41.10
CA LEU A 772 -23.20 1.02 -42.02
C LEU A 772 -24.64 1.40 -41.63
N ASP A 773 -25.36 0.45 -41.05
CA ASP A 773 -26.73 0.58 -40.55
C ASP A 773 -26.79 0.89 -39.03
N ALA A 774 -25.74 1.48 -38.46
CA ALA A 774 -25.68 1.80 -37.05
C ALA A 774 -26.83 2.71 -36.58
N VAL A 775 -27.37 2.39 -35.40
CA VAL A 775 -28.35 3.20 -34.67
C VAL A 775 -27.67 3.81 -33.44
N LEU A 776 -27.80 5.12 -33.28
CA LEU A 776 -27.23 5.88 -32.16
C LEU A 776 -28.34 6.30 -31.21
N GLU A 777 -28.17 6.00 -29.93
CA GLU A 777 -29.09 6.40 -28.86
C GLU A 777 -28.31 7.10 -27.75
N LYS A 778 -28.85 8.19 -27.20
CA LYS A 778 -28.30 8.81 -26.00
C LYS A 778 -29.07 8.36 -24.76
N ILE A 779 -28.34 7.95 -23.73
CA ILE A 779 -28.89 7.54 -22.43
C ILE A 779 -28.27 8.45 -21.36
N GLY A 780 -29.09 9.10 -20.54
CA GLY A 780 -28.62 9.98 -19.49
C GLY A 780 -29.67 10.99 -19.03
N GLY A 781 -29.21 11.96 -18.24
CA GLY A 781 -30.05 12.97 -17.60
C GLY A 781 -30.73 12.48 -16.31
N PRO A 782 -31.51 13.35 -15.64
CA PRO A 782 -32.12 13.06 -14.35
C PRO A 782 -32.83 11.70 -14.29
N GLY A 783 -32.33 10.80 -13.44
CA GLY A 783 -32.88 9.45 -13.26
C GLY A 783 -32.45 8.42 -14.31
N LYS A 784 -31.48 8.73 -15.17
CA LYS A 784 -30.88 7.82 -16.16
C LYS A 784 -29.36 7.95 -16.29
N GLU A 785 -28.72 8.73 -15.42
CA GLU A 785 -27.27 8.97 -15.40
C GLU A 785 -26.50 7.64 -15.30
N PHE A 786 -27.00 6.74 -14.46
CA PHE A 786 -26.40 5.45 -14.16
C PHE A 786 -27.33 4.29 -14.57
N TRP A 787 -27.93 4.42 -15.76
CA TRP A 787 -28.90 3.46 -16.28
C TRP A 787 -28.24 2.13 -16.69
N ALA A 788 -28.63 1.04 -16.03
CA ALA A 788 -28.25 -0.31 -16.39
C ALA A 788 -29.34 -1.32 -15.99
N ASP A 789 -29.55 -2.34 -16.84
CA ASP A 789 -30.54 -3.40 -16.60
C ASP A 789 -31.96 -2.86 -16.33
N GLY A 790 -32.41 -1.93 -17.16
CA GLY A 790 -33.76 -1.37 -17.11
C GLY A 790 -34.06 -0.43 -15.94
N ARG A 791 -33.06 -0.03 -15.15
CA ARG A 791 -33.22 0.95 -14.06
C ARG A 791 -32.00 1.85 -13.86
N ASN A 792 -32.20 2.96 -13.15
CA ASN A 792 -31.11 3.78 -12.65
C ASN A 792 -30.51 3.17 -11.38
N TRP A 793 -29.19 3.24 -11.26
CA TRP A 793 -28.45 2.87 -10.06
C TRP A 793 -27.93 4.13 -9.36
N PRO A 794 -28.78 4.87 -8.62
CA PRO A 794 -28.38 6.15 -8.06
C PRO A 794 -27.29 6.00 -7.01
N ILE A 795 -26.46 7.02 -6.89
CA ILE A 795 -25.57 7.20 -5.75
C ILE A 795 -26.44 7.67 -4.59
N THR A 796 -26.50 6.90 -3.50
CA THR A 796 -27.30 7.25 -2.32
C THR A 796 -26.40 7.73 -1.19
N ASP A 797 -26.92 8.55 -0.27
CA ASP A 797 -26.19 9.08 0.90
C ASP A 797 -25.70 8.02 1.90
N ALA A 798 -26.04 6.75 1.68
CA ALA A 798 -25.68 5.63 2.53
C ALA A 798 -24.26 5.12 2.26
N PHE A 799 -23.24 5.98 2.43
CA PHE A 799 -21.89 5.51 2.73
C PHE A 799 -21.92 4.87 4.14
N GLN A 800 -22.31 3.60 4.22
CA GLN A 800 -22.39 2.84 5.47
C GLN A 800 -21.28 1.80 5.57
N GLU A 801 -20.01 2.20 5.45
CA GLU A 801 -18.93 1.37 5.99
C GLU A 801 -18.73 1.70 7.47
N PRO A 802 -18.85 0.71 8.39
CA PRO A 802 -18.52 0.91 9.81
C PRO A 802 -17.06 1.35 9.97
N GLY A 803 -16.81 2.48 10.63
CA GLY A 803 -15.47 2.99 10.91
C GLY A 803 -14.90 3.98 9.88
N VAL A 804 -15.59 4.18 8.76
CA VAL A 804 -15.25 5.24 7.79
C VAL A 804 -16.06 6.46 8.20
N GLY A 805 -15.42 7.42 8.88
CA GLY A 805 -16.07 8.66 9.30
C GLY A 805 -16.76 9.41 8.14
N ASN A 806 -17.39 10.54 8.47
CA ASN A 806 -18.23 11.38 7.60
C ASN A 806 -17.49 12.04 6.40
N TRP A 807 -16.50 11.39 5.79
CA TRP A 807 -15.69 11.89 4.67
C TRP A 807 -16.54 12.32 3.47
N TRP A 808 -17.65 11.63 3.20
CA TRP A 808 -18.67 12.04 2.21
C TRP A 808 -19.22 13.45 2.50
N LYS A 809 -19.61 13.74 3.75
CA LYS A 809 -20.05 15.08 4.16
C LYS A 809 -18.93 16.12 4.19
N ARG A 810 -17.67 15.68 4.21
CA ARG A 810 -16.48 16.54 4.32
C ARG A 810 -15.96 17.02 2.97
N PHE A 811 -16.30 16.34 1.87
CA PHE A 811 -15.77 16.59 0.52
C PHE A 811 -16.82 16.71 -0.59
N GLY A 812 -18.12 16.50 -0.32
CA GLY A 812 -19.18 16.68 -1.31
C GLY A 812 -20.48 17.20 -0.69
N HIS A 813 -20.93 18.34 -1.18
CA HIS A 813 -22.05 19.16 -0.69
C HIS A 813 -23.45 18.59 -0.94
N GLY A 814 -24.46 19.25 -0.35
CA GLY A 814 -25.90 19.06 -0.61
C GLY A 814 -26.38 19.59 -1.96
N GLU A 815 -25.77 19.11 -3.05
CA GLU A 815 -26.25 19.32 -4.41
C GLU A 815 -27.27 18.22 -4.80
N THR A 816 -28.27 18.57 -5.60
CA THR A 816 -29.37 17.68 -6.00
C THR A 816 -29.09 16.87 -7.27
N GLU A 817 -27.93 17.06 -7.93
CA GLU A 817 -27.53 16.40 -9.18
C GLU A 817 -26.10 15.81 -9.11
N PRO A 818 -25.81 14.70 -9.82
CA PRO A 818 -24.44 14.20 -9.96
C PRO A 818 -23.52 15.21 -10.65
N VAL A 819 -22.32 15.44 -10.08
CA VAL A 819 -21.30 16.32 -10.67
C VAL A 819 -20.90 15.81 -12.06
N GLU A 820 -20.65 16.70 -13.04
CA GLU A 820 -20.44 16.32 -14.45
C GLU A 820 -19.36 15.24 -14.65
N ALA A 821 -18.30 15.27 -13.82
CA ALA A 821 -17.19 14.34 -13.83
C ALA A 821 -17.54 12.90 -13.39
N MET A 822 -18.72 12.67 -12.79
CA MET A 822 -19.24 11.32 -12.53
C MET A 822 -19.81 10.67 -13.81
N GLY A 823 -19.98 11.44 -14.89
CA GLY A 823 -20.70 11.03 -16.09
C GLY A 823 -22.21 11.12 -15.90
N ARG A 824 -22.88 11.87 -16.78
CA ARG A 824 -24.35 12.02 -16.76
C ARG A 824 -25.03 11.44 -17.99
N TRP A 825 -24.25 11.16 -19.03
CA TRP A 825 -24.73 10.72 -20.33
C TRP A 825 -23.77 9.71 -20.96
N ARG A 826 -24.32 8.91 -21.88
CA ARG A 826 -23.56 8.11 -22.83
C ARG A 826 -24.28 8.03 -24.17
N VAL A 827 -23.53 7.76 -25.22
CA VAL A 827 -24.05 7.32 -26.51
C VAL A 827 -23.87 5.81 -26.61
N GLU A 828 -24.95 5.12 -26.95
CA GLU A 828 -24.99 3.70 -27.30
C GLU A 828 -25.07 3.58 -28.82
N VAL A 829 -24.13 2.83 -29.42
CA VAL A 829 -24.15 2.50 -30.85
C VAL A 829 -24.47 1.02 -31.01
N LYS A 830 -25.51 0.72 -31.79
CA LYS A 830 -26.03 -0.63 -32.01
C LYS A 830 -26.10 -0.95 -33.52
N PRO A 831 -25.91 -2.21 -33.94
CA PRO A 831 -26.24 -2.63 -35.30
C PRO A 831 -27.74 -2.46 -35.57
N GLY A 832 -28.11 -2.09 -36.80
CA GLY A 832 -29.52 -1.90 -37.18
C GLY A 832 -30.32 -3.20 -37.29
N ALA A 833 -29.63 -4.35 -37.36
CA ALA A 833 -30.22 -5.68 -37.41
C ALA A 833 -29.36 -6.71 -36.65
N ALA A 834 -30.04 -7.69 -36.04
CA ALA A 834 -29.42 -8.79 -35.31
C ALA A 834 -28.53 -9.65 -36.22
N ARG A 835 -27.28 -9.88 -35.80
CA ARG A 835 -26.30 -10.72 -36.48
C ARG A 835 -25.25 -11.21 -35.49
N ALA A 836 -24.56 -12.30 -35.80
CA ALA A 836 -23.55 -12.85 -34.90
C ALA A 836 -22.27 -12.01 -34.90
N GLU A 837 -21.86 -11.49 -36.07
CA GLU A 837 -20.60 -10.76 -36.26
C GLU A 837 -20.86 -9.29 -36.62
N ASP A 838 -20.25 -8.38 -35.86
CA ASP A 838 -20.32 -6.95 -36.06
C ASP A 838 -18.92 -6.33 -35.99
N CYS A 839 -18.70 -5.33 -36.84
CA CYS A 839 -17.55 -4.45 -36.78
C CYS A 839 -18.02 -3.05 -36.36
N PHE A 840 -17.40 -2.49 -35.32
CA PHE A 840 -17.61 -1.10 -34.94
C PHE A 840 -16.36 -0.31 -35.33
N LEU A 841 -16.51 0.69 -36.19
CA LEU A 841 -15.43 1.60 -36.57
C LEU A 841 -15.84 3.03 -36.27
N HIS A 842 -15.05 3.69 -35.43
CA HIS A 842 -15.29 5.07 -35.02
C HIS A 842 -14.05 5.93 -35.28
N LEU A 843 -14.28 7.11 -35.86
CA LEU A 843 -13.30 8.20 -35.85
C LEU A 843 -13.73 9.20 -34.77
N ILE A 844 -12.82 9.52 -33.85
CA ILE A 844 -13.03 10.50 -32.78
C ILE A 844 -12.07 11.66 -32.99
N GLN A 845 -12.57 12.89 -32.82
CA GLN A 845 -11.78 14.11 -32.86
C GLN A 845 -11.98 14.88 -31.54
N ALA A 846 -10.90 15.06 -30.79
CA ALA A 846 -10.84 15.95 -29.63
C ALA A 846 -10.46 17.36 -30.09
N SER A 847 -11.03 18.38 -29.48
CA SER A 847 -10.80 19.77 -29.87
C SER A 847 -11.19 20.72 -28.73
N ASP A 848 -11.01 22.02 -28.94
CA ASP A 848 -11.77 23.01 -28.18
C ASP A 848 -13.05 23.40 -28.92
N GLN A 849 -13.90 24.19 -28.25
CA GLN A 849 -15.21 24.55 -28.78
C GLN A 849 -15.17 25.53 -29.98
N THR A 850 -14.00 26.00 -30.40
CA THR A 850 -13.86 26.81 -31.63
C THR A 850 -13.99 25.97 -32.91
N VAL A 851 -13.78 24.66 -32.81
CA VAL A 851 -13.99 23.73 -33.92
C VAL A 851 -15.48 23.41 -34.05
N GLU A 852 -16.13 23.93 -35.09
CA GLU A 852 -17.57 23.76 -35.29
C GLU A 852 -17.95 22.43 -35.96
N LYS A 853 -17.05 21.86 -36.76
CA LYS A 853 -17.30 20.65 -37.55
C LYS A 853 -16.14 19.67 -37.47
N MET A 854 -16.48 18.40 -37.43
CA MET A 854 -15.51 17.31 -37.51
C MET A 854 -14.84 17.27 -38.89
N VAL A 855 -13.61 16.76 -38.95
CA VAL A 855 -12.89 16.50 -40.20
C VAL A 855 -13.69 15.59 -41.14
N GLU A 856 -13.64 15.89 -42.44
CA GLU A 856 -14.20 15.03 -43.47
C GLU A 856 -13.42 13.71 -43.56
N SER A 857 -14.13 12.59 -43.56
CA SER A 857 -13.54 11.25 -43.62
C SER A 857 -14.30 10.36 -44.57
N ARG A 858 -13.59 9.40 -45.16
CA ARG A 858 -14.13 8.42 -46.11
C ARG A 858 -13.68 7.03 -45.73
N THR A 859 -14.56 6.06 -45.93
CA THR A 859 -14.22 4.65 -45.82
C THR A 859 -14.40 3.92 -47.15
N SER A 860 -13.57 2.91 -47.37
CA SER A 860 -13.71 1.95 -48.45
C SER A 860 -13.38 0.56 -47.94
N GLU A 861 -13.99 -0.46 -48.54
CA GLU A 861 -13.73 -1.85 -48.22
C GLU A 861 -12.90 -2.50 -49.32
N THR A 862 -12.02 -3.40 -48.91
CA THR A 862 -11.43 -4.43 -49.75
C THR A 862 -11.94 -5.79 -49.27
N ALA A 863 -11.47 -6.90 -49.85
CA ALA A 863 -11.96 -8.22 -49.45
C ALA A 863 -11.65 -8.57 -47.97
N ASP A 864 -10.59 -8.00 -47.42
CA ASP A 864 -10.04 -8.34 -46.10
C ASP A 864 -9.76 -7.12 -45.20
N GLN A 865 -9.98 -5.89 -45.68
CA GLN A 865 -9.68 -4.67 -44.91
C GLN A 865 -10.75 -3.58 -45.06
N VAL A 866 -10.96 -2.84 -43.96
CA VAL A 866 -11.60 -1.52 -44.00
C VAL A 866 -10.53 -0.44 -44.05
N GLN A 867 -10.61 0.42 -45.05
CA GLN A 867 -9.72 1.57 -45.21
C GLN A 867 -10.43 2.84 -44.75
N LEU A 868 -9.77 3.64 -43.91
CA LEU A 868 -10.21 4.96 -43.47
C LEU A 868 -9.22 6.03 -43.97
N ALA A 869 -9.73 7.05 -44.65
CA ALA A 869 -8.95 8.17 -45.12
C ALA A 869 -9.55 9.51 -44.66
N PHE A 870 -8.70 10.42 -44.19
CA PHE A 870 -9.05 11.81 -43.84
C PHE A 870 -7.81 12.71 -43.88
N ALA A 871 -8.02 14.03 -43.94
CA ALA A 871 -6.92 15.00 -44.02
C ALA A 871 -7.08 16.11 -42.98
N VAL A 872 -5.97 16.47 -42.32
CA VAL A 872 -5.91 17.50 -41.28
C VAL A 872 -4.77 18.46 -41.61
N GLY A 873 -5.10 19.68 -42.02
CA GLY A 873 -4.12 20.65 -42.49
C GLY A 873 -3.30 20.08 -43.66
N ALA A 874 -1.96 20.01 -43.49
CA ALA A 874 -1.06 19.45 -44.50
C ALA A 874 -0.87 17.92 -44.41
N ARG A 875 -1.47 17.24 -43.43
CA ARG A 875 -1.33 15.79 -43.23
C ARG A 875 -2.52 15.04 -43.83
N SER A 876 -2.24 13.93 -44.51
CA SER A 876 -3.25 12.97 -44.96
C SER A 876 -3.02 11.63 -44.27
N TYR A 877 -4.08 11.03 -43.75
CA TYR A 877 -4.05 9.73 -43.11
C TYR A 877 -4.77 8.72 -44.00
N ALA A 878 -4.16 7.55 -44.19
CA ALA A 878 -4.76 6.39 -44.82
C ALA A 878 -4.46 5.18 -43.94
N ILE A 879 -5.51 4.62 -43.34
CA ILE A 879 -5.41 3.60 -42.30
C ILE A 879 -6.13 2.36 -42.81
N SER A 880 -5.43 1.23 -42.84
CA SER A 880 -6.02 -0.06 -43.24
C SER A 880 -6.16 -0.94 -42.00
N LEU A 881 -7.36 -1.45 -41.77
CA LEU A 881 -7.73 -2.24 -40.59
C LEU A 881 -8.22 -3.61 -41.04
N ASN A 882 -7.57 -4.66 -40.55
CA ASN A 882 -7.88 -6.07 -40.84
C ASN A 882 -8.92 -6.65 -39.87
#